data_AF-A0A7U4M2N3-F1
#
_entry.id   AF-A0A7U4M2N3-F1
#
_cell.length_a   1.000
_cell.length_b   1.000
_cell.length_c   1.000
_cell.angle_alpha   90.00
_cell.angle_beta   90.00
_cell.angle_gamma   90.00
#
_symmetry.space_group_name_H-M   'P 1'
#
loop_
_entity.id
_entity.type
_entity.pdbx_description
1 polymer ?
#
loop_
_entity_poly.entity_id
_entity_poly.type
_entity_poly.pdbx_seq_one_letter_code
_entity_poly.pdbx_strand_id
1 'polypeptide(L)'
;MTGTGDIQHFLLANRTVLKARGYKYPAHGTDATQILASGNENGLMALYVQKGKKAAVEAVEELYSGNSEDTLLLSSDDFFRFPDETHQLFPEATIIVCLGPQFERLMLNYIHKIRFSDYKETFSIEVEKFYKNKSTHFYLYRLLEKWFSLYSGDKMILQPVWQDLFLENKVYSDFLSQIGIVNSSEFDMPETFSYIPYCRDAVEYKLLVNQLCDGDVEPETNLAIDQGLIQYSKEYYAQGGPVYPLASKELIHKINALYWEKNHAIAQEILHRPDGFMFPRETSEDKQAVYEPLTPERILKLTEYVLRNSPEKGLESFYIEKLDKAKKSSNPVVKQALRAFNVLLLVIEQRMGGDTSETIDEVDAETAEMIGKVETLYLNERYLECIDLIQNKLDIYGSNFLIRHYYLQSLFATVPKGEELALLNQIERNSKQLGDISRFFIYAELLENISLFKRVMDALVVKMYASSFLDLERLMVYTSWIDYDRKEIEKLMRSKYVQLKESNPDKLNSIDVAGVYFLGDQKEISQKTLIVSGNPRSGTTALGDLLNLSDDIGLFLERYNYALGYHPNMFQEEYLFSPVFTSKELNQQNKALRKKVGRSKYIGDKRPRFFVSWPITVQNYEPDDIRVVHISRNIYDVAYSYEQRAKWARDGLDKGWLGNRGTLAACQEANVANMRTLEALKDPRFKDSIYVVEYETIYKSIDNFKKLFAYLDVDWTAALESKVETFLEKSKSLEKKQRILSDENRKIIEEHYDFDMHNEIVKSAKI
;
A
#
# COMPACT_ATOMS: atom_id res chain seq x y z
N MET A 1 17.69 -8.95 -11.12
CA MET A 1 18.72 -9.80 -10.49
C MET A 1 19.26 -9.04 -9.28
N THR A 2 20.22 -9.58 -8.54
CA THR A 2 21.01 -8.81 -7.56
C THR A 2 22.48 -8.90 -7.96
N GLY A 3 23.28 -7.87 -7.70
CA GLY A 3 24.71 -7.85 -8.03
C GLY A 3 25.07 -7.65 -9.51
N THR A 4 24.11 -7.37 -10.38
CA THR A 4 24.35 -7.08 -11.81
C THR A 4 25.16 -5.83 -12.03
N GLY A 5 24.95 -4.78 -11.23
CA GLY A 5 25.74 -3.54 -11.32
C GLY A 5 27.23 -3.79 -11.10
N ASP A 6 27.57 -4.66 -10.15
CA ASP A 6 28.96 -5.02 -9.88
C ASP A 6 29.58 -5.78 -11.05
N ILE A 7 28.89 -6.80 -11.57
CA ILE A 7 29.36 -7.54 -12.74
C ILE A 7 29.53 -6.58 -13.93
N GLN A 8 28.57 -5.67 -14.14
CA GLN A 8 28.63 -4.68 -15.20
C GLN A 8 29.86 -3.76 -15.07
N HIS A 9 30.14 -3.29 -13.86
CA HIS A 9 31.29 -2.43 -13.58
C HIS A 9 32.60 -3.17 -13.80
N PHE A 10 32.71 -4.40 -13.29
CA PHE A 10 33.84 -5.29 -13.52
C PHE A 10 34.08 -5.52 -15.02
N LEU A 11 33.03 -5.83 -15.78
CA LEU A 11 33.12 -6.05 -17.21
C LEU A 11 33.53 -4.77 -17.97
N LEU A 12 33.05 -3.58 -17.55
CA LEU A 12 33.45 -2.30 -18.14
C LEU A 12 34.92 -1.95 -17.87
N ALA A 13 35.40 -2.16 -16.64
CA ALA A 13 36.80 -1.90 -16.28
C ALA A 13 37.76 -2.85 -17.03
N ASN A 14 37.31 -4.07 -17.33
CA ASN A 14 38.14 -5.13 -17.89
C ASN A 14 37.94 -5.40 -19.38
N ARG A 15 37.33 -4.48 -20.14
CA ARG A 15 37.02 -4.68 -21.58
C ARG A 15 38.22 -5.07 -22.43
N THR A 16 39.39 -4.45 -22.18
CA THR A 16 40.62 -4.77 -22.93
C THR A 16 41.09 -6.20 -22.65
N VAL A 17 41.05 -6.60 -21.39
CA VAL A 17 41.46 -7.93 -20.90
C VAL A 17 40.49 -9.01 -21.41
N LEU A 18 39.18 -8.73 -21.36
CA LEU A 18 38.13 -9.58 -21.94
C LEU A 18 38.33 -9.77 -23.45
N LYS A 19 38.60 -8.69 -24.17
CA LYS A 19 38.84 -8.73 -25.63
C LYS A 19 40.06 -9.58 -25.97
N ALA A 20 41.14 -9.48 -25.20
CA ALA A 20 42.32 -10.33 -25.38
C ALA A 20 42.04 -11.83 -25.17
N ARG A 21 40.92 -12.17 -24.50
CA ARG A 21 40.45 -13.53 -24.28
C ARG A 21 39.28 -13.94 -25.19
N GLY A 22 39.00 -13.17 -26.25
CA GLY A 22 37.93 -13.47 -27.20
C GLY A 22 36.53 -13.10 -26.72
N TYR A 23 36.40 -12.16 -25.78
CA TYR A 23 35.11 -11.66 -25.31
C TYR A 23 34.92 -10.18 -25.63
N LYS A 24 33.79 -9.84 -26.26
CA LYS A 24 33.39 -8.46 -26.53
C LYS A 24 32.32 -8.03 -25.53
N TYR A 25 32.61 -7.00 -24.74
CA TYR A 25 31.61 -6.35 -23.90
C TYR A 25 31.39 -4.91 -24.38
N PRO A 26 30.17 -4.54 -24.85
CA PRO A 26 29.91 -3.20 -25.35
C PRO A 26 29.97 -2.14 -24.25
N ALA A 27 30.51 -0.96 -24.58
CA ALA A 27 30.46 0.18 -23.68
C ALA A 27 29.01 0.61 -23.45
N HIS A 28 28.70 1.07 -22.24
CA HIS A 28 27.45 1.74 -21.91
C HIS A 28 27.72 2.85 -20.89
N GLY A 29 26.75 3.76 -20.75
CA GLY A 29 26.89 4.92 -19.88
C GLY A 29 26.62 4.61 -18.42
N THR A 30 27.30 5.32 -17.52
CA THR A 30 26.84 5.53 -16.15
C THR A 30 25.85 6.70 -16.12
N ASP A 31 24.89 6.67 -15.21
CA ASP A 31 24.08 7.84 -14.90
C ASP A 31 24.91 8.93 -14.18
N ALA A 32 24.26 10.07 -13.88
CA ALA A 32 24.89 11.20 -13.19
C ALA A 32 25.39 10.88 -11.76
N THR A 33 24.99 9.74 -11.22
CA THR A 33 25.44 9.24 -9.91
C THR A 33 26.51 8.16 -10.00
N GLN A 34 27.08 7.96 -11.20
CA GLN A 34 28.05 6.91 -11.50
C GLN A 34 27.49 5.49 -11.35
N ILE A 35 26.17 5.35 -11.23
CA ILE A 35 25.51 4.05 -11.25
C ILE A 35 25.30 3.66 -12.69
N LEU A 36 25.58 2.40 -13.01
CA LEU A 36 25.40 1.90 -14.37
C LEU A 36 23.92 1.94 -14.73
N ALA A 37 23.60 2.72 -15.77
CA ALA A 37 22.24 2.92 -16.22
C ALA A 37 21.78 1.64 -16.92
N SER A 38 21.17 0.73 -16.16
CA SER A 38 20.54 -0.54 -16.58
C SER A 38 21.36 -1.52 -17.45
N GLY A 39 22.65 -1.24 -17.66
CA GLY A 39 23.57 -2.05 -18.44
C GLY A 39 23.43 -1.85 -19.94
N ASN A 40 23.59 -2.92 -20.72
CA ASN A 40 23.44 -2.87 -22.19
C ASN A 40 21.97 -2.74 -22.65
N GLU A 41 21.02 -2.58 -21.73
CA GLU A 41 19.57 -2.66 -22.00
C GLU A 41 18.91 -1.35 -22.40
N ASN A 42 19.34 -0.20 -21.88
CA ASN A 42 18.75 1.10 -22.24
C ASN A 42 18.69 1.34 -23.76
N GLY A 43 19.55 0.66 -24.53
CA GLY A 43 19.44 0.58 -25.98
C GLY A 43 18.43 -0.46 -26.47
N LEU A 44 18.56 -1.73 -26.08
CA LEU A 44 17.93 -2.85 -26.80
C LEU A 44 16.46 -3.13 -26.42
N MET A 45 16.13 -3.27 -25.13
CA MET A 45 14.74 -3.58 -24.75
C MET A 45 13.83 -2.36 -24.95
N ALA A 46 14.33 -1.16 -24.60
CA ALA A 46 13.63 0.08 -24.89
C ALA A 46 13.36 0.25 -26.40
N LEU A 47 14.35 -0.05 -27.26
CA LEU A 47 14.19 -0.01 -28.71
C LEU A 47 13.21 -1.09 -29.21
N TYR A 48 13.25 -2.29 -28.65
CA TYR A 48 12.29 -3.35 -28.96
C TYR A 48 10.86 -2.92 -28.63
N VAL A 49 10.63 -2.36 -27.43
CA VAL A 49 9.30 -1.92 -26.98
C VAL A 49 8.82 -0.71 -27.77
N GLN A 50 9.69 0.27 -28.06
CA GLN A 50 9.30 1.52 -28.71
C GLN A 50 9.23 1.44 -30.24
N LYS A 51 10.16 0.70 -30.87
CA LYS A 51 10.32 0.64 -32.33
C LYS A 51 10.14 -0.76 -32.92
N GLY A 52 9.85 -1.75 -32.07
CA GLY A 52 9.59 -3.12 -32.46
C GLY A 52 10.86 -3.96 -32.68
N LYS A 53 10.63 -5.26 -32.87
CA LYS A 53 11.67 -6.29 -33.03
C LYS A 53 12.73 -5.95 -34.07
N LYS A 54 12.32 -5.43 -35.24
CA LYS A 54 13.23 -5.17 -36.36
C LYS A 54 14.37 -4.22 -35.96
N ALA A 55 14.03 -3.10 -35.31
CA ALA A 55 15.02 -2.12 -34.88
C ALA A 55 15.97 -2.69 -33.82
N ALA A 56 15.44 -3.52 -32.90
CA ALA A 56 16.27 -4.19 -31.91
C ALA A 56 17.23 -5.22 -32.54
N VAL A 57 16.79 -5.98 -33.54
CA VAL A 57 17.65 -6.91 -34.30
C VAL A 57 18.77 -6.15 -35.02
N GLU A 58 18.46 -5.05 -35.70
CA GLU A 58 19.47 -4.21 -36.37
C GLU A 58 20.52 -3.69 -35.37
N ALA A 59 20.09 -3.26 -34.18
CA ALA A 59 21.00 -2.83 -33.13
C ALA A 59 21.86 -3.99 -32.58
N VAL A 60 21.30 -5.20 -32.47
CA VAL A 60 22.06 -6.40 -32.10
C VAL A 60 23.10 -6.74 -33.17
N GLU A 61 22.75 -6.69 -34.45
CA GLU A 61 23.68 -6.92 -35.57
C GLU A 61 24.83 -5.91 -35.56
N GLU A 62 24.55 -4.64 -35.24
CA GLU A 62 25.57 -3.61 -35.05
C GLU A 62 26.52 -3.96 -33.88
N LEU A 63 25.98 -4.48 -32.77
CA LEU A 63 26.81 -4.96 -31.65
C LEU A 63 27.70 -6.15 -32.05
N TYR A 64 27.28 -6.97 -33.01
CA TYR A 64 28.08 -8.05 -33.58
C TYR A 64 29.09 -7.58 -34.64
N SER A 65 28.95 -6.38 -35.20
CA SER A 65 29.90 -5.87 -36.19
C SER A 65 31.32 -5.80 -35.58
N GLY A 66 32.22 -6.69 -36.04
CA GLY A 66 33.50 -6.99 -35.38
C GLY A 66 34.09 -8.33 -35.82
N ASN A 67 35.08 -8.81 -35.07
CA ASN A 67 35.63 -10.16 -35.29
C ASN A 67 34.55 -11.20 -34.94
N SER A 68 34.15 -12.02 -35.92
CA SER A 68 33.06 -13.00 -35.75
C SER A 68 33.40 -14.14 -34.79
N GLU A 69 34.67 -14.24 -34.37
CA GLU A 69 35.12 -15.24 -33.39
C GLU A 69 34.96 -14.79 -31.93
N ASP A 70 34.68 -13.50 -31.67
CA ASP A 70 34.51 -13.01 -30.30
C ASP A 70 33.12 -13.37 -29.74
N THR A 71 33.06 -13.83 -28.49
CA THR A 71 31.81 -14.03 -27.75
C THR A 71 31.27 -12.70 -27.23
N LEU A 72 30.04 -12.35 -27.58
CA LEU A 72 29.38 -11.14 -27.11
C LEU A 72 28.84 -11.34 -25.68
N LEU A 73 29.32 -10.53 -24.75
CA LEU A 73 28.77 -10.44 -23.39
C LEU A 73 27.78 -9.27 -23.32
N LEU A 74 26.60 -9.53 -22.78
CA LEU A 74 25.58 -8.52 -22.48
C LEU A 74 25.10 -8.72 -21.06
N SER A 75 24.77 -7.64 -20.37
CA SER A 75 24.20 -7.73 -19.03
C SER A 75 23.17 -6.65 -18.77
N SER A 76 22.07 -7.05 -18.15
CA SER A 76 21.01 -6.17 -17.66
C SER A 76 20.03 -6.92 -16.76
N ASP A 77 19.48 -6.22 -15.78
CA ASP A 77 18.36 -6.69 -14.96
C ASP A 77 17.05 -6.85 -15.74
N ASP A 78 16.88 -6.09 -16.82
CA ASP A 78 15.63 -5.99 -17.55
C ASP A 78 15.47 -7.09 -18.60
N PHE A 79 16.56 -7.67 -19.13
CA PHE A 79 16.46 -8.92 -19.91
C PHE A 79 15.63 -9.96 -19.16
N PHE A 80 15.90 -10.13 -17.86
CA PHE A 80 15.18 -11.07 -17.00
C PHE A 80 13.66 -10.86 -16.94
N ARG A 81 13.18 -9.63 -17.20
CA ARG A 81 11.75 -9.27 -17.22
C ARG A 81 11.08 -9.57 -18.57
N PHE A 82 11.85 -9.70 -19.65
CA PHE A 82 11.39 -9.88 -21.02
C PHE A 82 11.96 -11.17 -21.64
N PRO A 83 11.63 -12.35 -21.10
CA PRO A 83 12.22 -13.62 -21.53
C PRO A 83 11.92 -13.93 -23.00
N ASP A 84 10.71 -13.67 -23.48
CA ASP A 84 10.31 -13.94 -24.86
C ASP A 84 11.04 -13.04 -25.85
N GLU A 85 11.11 -11.73 -25.58
CA GLU A 85 11.82 -10.76 -26.40
C GLU A 85 13.31 -11.03 -26.42
N THR A 86 13.88 -11.37 -25.25
CA THR A 86 15.29 -11.73 -25.15
C THR A 86 15.59 -12.99 -25.97
N HIS A 87 14.77 -14.05 -25.87
CA HIS A 87 14.91 -15.25 -26.69
C HIS A 87 14.77 -14.99 -28.19
N GLN A 88 13.89 -14.07 -28.58
CA GLN A 88 13.74 -13.70 -29.99
C GLN A 88 14.95 -12.96 -30.55
N LEU A 89 15.68 -12.21 -29.73
CA LEU A 89 16.90 -11.49 -30.12
C LEU A 89 18.14 -12.39 -30.02
N PHE A 90 18.16 -13.30 -29.05
CA PHE A 90 19.32 -14.12 -28.71
C PHE A 90 18.96 -15.60 -28.52
N PRO A 91 18.39 -16.28 -29.53
CA PRO A 91 17.90 -17.65 -29.37
C PRO A 91 19.00 -18.65 -28.99
N GLU A 92 20.25 -18.34 -29.36
CA GLU A 92 21.41 -19.20 -29.09
C GLU A 92 22.22 -18.80 -27.85
N ALA A 93 21.80 -17.77 -27.11
CA ALA A 93 22.57 -17.30 -25.96
C ALA A 93 22.61 -18.28 -24.79
N THR A 94 23.73 -18.27 -24.07
CA THR A 94 23.81 -18.77 -22.70
C THR A 94 23.36 -17.68 -21.75
N ILE A 95 22.37 -17.98 -20.91
CA ILE A 95 21.77 -17.06 -19.97
C ILE A 95 22.29 -17.36 -18.57
N ILE A 96 22.97 -16.40 -17.97
CA ILE A 96 23.43 -16.47 -16.58
C ILE A 96 22.51 -15.61 -15.72
N VAL A 97 21.75 -16.24 -14.84
CA VAL A 97 20.80 -15.56 -13.94
C VAL A 97 21.38 -15.52 -12.53
N CYS A 98 21.79 -14.34 -12.10
CA CYS A 98 22.23 -14.08 -10.73
C CYS A 98 21.02 -13.79 -9.83
N LEU A 99 20.73 -14.67 -8.87
CA LEU A 99 19.58 -14.56 -7.98
C LEU A 99 20.01 -14.31 -6.55
N GLY A 100 19.64 -13.17 -5.98
CA GLY A 100 19.74 -12.93 -4.54
C GLY A 100 18.43 -13.23 -3.81
N PRO A 101 18.46 -13.20 -2.47
CA PRO A 101 17.29 -13.34 -1.63
C PRO A 101 16.18 -12.34 -2.01
N GLN A 102 14.92 -12.78 -1.95
CA GLN A 102 13.77 -11.94 -2.31
C GLN A 102 13.67 -10.69 -1.44
N PHE A 103 14.01 -10.78 -0.15
CA PHE A 103 13.95 -9.62 0.74
C PHE A 103 14.96 -8.54 0.33
N GLU A 104 16.20 -8.92 -0.05
CA GLU A 104 17.20 -7.97 -0.54
C GLU A 104 16.74 -7.32 -1.84
N ARG A 105 16.15 -8.11 -2.74
CA ARG A 105 15.61 -7.59 -3.99
C ARG A 105 14.46 -6.60 -3.75
N LEU A 106 13.54 -6.92 -2.84
CA LEU A 106 12.45 -6.01 -2.44
C LEU A 106 13.02 -4.73 -1.85
N MET A 107 14.03 -4.85 -1.00
CA MET A 107 14.70 -3.73 -0.34
C MET A 107 15.43 -2.84 -1.35
N LEU A 108 16.23 -3.40 -2.25
CA LEU A 108 16.90 -2.66 -3.32
C LEU A 108 15.90 -1.96 -4.25
N ASN A 109 14.80 -2.63 -4.59
CA ASN A 109 13.74 -2.00 -5.38
C ASN A 109 13.11 -0.80 -4.64
N TYR A 110 12.85 -0.95 -3.35
CA TYR A 110 12.35 0.11 -2.49
C TYR A 110 13.34 1.30 -2.40
N ILE A 111 14.62 1.03 -2.19
CA ILE A 111 15.69 2.04 -2.18
C ILE A 111 15.72 2.79 -3.52
N HIS A 112 15.63 2.07 -4.65
CA HIS A 112 15.57 2.70 -5.97
C HIS A 112 14.35 3.59 -6.15
N LYS A 113 13.17 3.16 -5.67
CA LYS A 113 11.97 4.00 -5.70
C LYS A 113 12.15 5.28 -4.92
N ILE A 114 12.70 5.21 -3.71
CA ILE A 114 12.95 6.40 -2.86
C ILE A 114 13.97 7.34 -3.50
N ARG A 115 14.99 6.80 -4.14
CA ARG A 115 16.04 7.59 -4.75
C ARG A 115 15.59 8.30 -6.03
N PHE A 116 14.95 7.56 -6.93
CA PHE A 116 14.69 8.00 -8.30
C PHE A 116 13.24 8.46 -8.55
N SER A 117 12.39 8.48 -7.52
CA SER A 117 11.02 8.98 -7.63
C SER A 117 10.59 9.70 -6.36
N ASP A 118 9.42 10.34 -6.41
CA ASP A 118 8.77 10.99 -5.26
C ASP A 118 8.11 9.98 -4.32
N TYR A 119 8.72 8.80 -4.15
CA TYR A 119 8.15 7.71 -3.36
C TYR A 119 8.11 8.08 -1.87
N LYS A 120 6.93 7.95 -1.26
CA LYS A 120 6.59 8.51 0.08
C LYS A 120 6.18 7.48 1.12
N GLU A 121 6.11 6.21 0.75
CA GLU A 121 5.64 5.17 1.66
C GLU A 121 6.80 4.46 2.34
N THR A 122 6.54 3.89 3.51
CA THR A 122 7.54 3.13 4.26
C THR A 122 7.75 1.74 3.67
N PHE A 123 8.88 1.10 4.01
CA PHE A 123 9.20 -0.22 3.49
C PHE A 123 8.13 -1.27 3.85
N SER A 124 7.61 -1.21 5.07
CA SER A 124 6.54 -2.11 5.53
C SER A 124 5.28 -2.00 4.69
N ILE A 125 4.87 -0.78 4.32
CA ILE A 125 3.70 -0.55 3.45
C ILE A 125 3.98 -1.09 2.04
N GLU A 126 5.18 -0.88 1.52
CA GLU A 126 5.57 -1.41 0.22
C GLU A 126 5.54 -2.95 0.19
N VAL A 127 6.05 -3.61 1.24
CA VAL A 127 5.98 -5.07 1.38
C VAL A 127 4.53 -5.54 1.44
N GLU A 128 3.65 -4.84 2.16
CA GLU A 128 2.21 -5.16 2.16
C GLU A 128 1.57 -5.01 0.78
N LYS A 129 1.93 -3.97 0.02
CA LYS A 129 1.44 -3.79 -1.35
C LYS A 129 1.88 -4.95 -2.23
N PHE A 130 3.14 -5.37 -2.12
CA PHE A 130 3.63 -6.55 -2.84
C PHE A 130 2.86 -7.81 -2.45
N TYR A 131 2.59 -7.99 -1.16
CA TYR A 131 1.80 -9.11 -0.65
C TYR A 131 0.38 -9.12 -1.24
N LYS A 132 -0.32 -7.97 -1.21
CA LYS A 132 -1.71 -7.85 -1.67
C LYS A 132 -1.84 -7.96 -3.19
N ASN A 133 -0.88 -7.39 -3.94
CA ASN A 133 -0.97 -7.32 -5.40
C ASN A 133 -0.48 -8.58 -6.12
N LYS A 134 0.09 -9.57 -5.41
CA LYS A 134 0.73 -10.76 -5.98
C LYS A 134 1.59 -10.43 -7.21
N SER A 135 2.35 -9.32 -7.16
CA SER A 135 3.01 -8.82 -8.36
C SER A 135 4.00 -9.87 -8.89
N THR A 136 3.81 -10.27 -10.16
CA THR A 136 4.48 -11.43 -10.77
C THR A 136 6.00 -11.32 -10.80
N HIS A 137 6.54 -10.10 -10.80
CA HIS A 137 7.96 -9.81 -10.95
C HIS A 137 8.84 -10.31 -9.79
N PHE A 138 8.27 -10.50 -8.60
CA PHE A 138 8.98 -11.03 -7.42
C PHE A 138 8.79 -12.54 -7.22
N TYR A 139 7.89 -13.18 -7.99
CA TYR A 139 7.75 -14.63 -8.04
C TYR A 139 8.79 -15.22 -8.98
N LEU A 140 10.03 -15.35 -8.49
CA LEU A 140 11.17 -15.87 -9.26
C LEU A 140 10.85 -17.19 -9.95
N TYR A 141 10.12 -18.10 -9.29
CA TYR A 141 9.76 -19.41 -9.86
C TYR A 141 9.05 -19.28 -11.22
N ARG A 142 8.03 -18.42 -11.33
CA ARG A 142 7.27 -18.26 -12.58
C ARG A 142 8.11 -17.64 -13.70
N LEU A 143 8.97 -16.68 -13.35
CA LEU A 143 9.89 -16.08 -14.32
C LEU A 143 10.91 -17.12 -14.80
N LEU A 144 11.49 -17.89 -13.89
CA LEU A 144 12.46 -18.93 -14.22
C LEU A 144 11.83 -20.04 -15.04
N GLU A 145 10.64 -20.52 -14.68
CA GLU A 145 9.89 -21.51 -15.47
C GLU A 145 9.74 -21.07 -16.93
N LYS A 146 9.44 -19.79 -17.14
CA LYS A 146 9.38 -19.20 -18.49
C LYS A 146 10.74 -19.22 -19.19
N TRP A 147 11.82 -18.83 -18.50
CA TRP A 147 13.18 -18.90 -19.05
C TRP A 147 13.61 -20.33 -19.42
N PHE A 148 13.40 -21.30 -18.54
CA PHE A 148 13.68 -22.72 -18.78
C PHE A 148 12.80 -23.33 -19.87
N SER A 149 11.63 -22.75 -20.17
CA SER A 149 10.81 -23.16 -21.31
C SER A 149 11.34 -22.66 -22.66
N LEU A 150 12.15 -21.59 -22.66
CA LEU A 150 12.67 -20.95 -23.87
C LEU A 150 14.10 -21.38 -24.21
N TYR A 151 14.91 -21.68 -23.20
CA TYR A 151 16.29 -22.10 -23.36
C TYR A 151 16.48 -23.52 -22.81
N SER A 152 17.31 -24.31 -23.48
CA SER A 152 17.69 -25.63 -22.99
C SER A 152 18.44 -25.53 -21.65
N GLY A 153 18.35 -26.57 -20.82
CA GLY A 153 18.93 -26.55 -19.47
C GLY A 153 20.44 -26.30 -19.44
N ASP A 154 21.18 -26.70 -20.47
CA ASP A 154 22.62 -26.44 -20.62
C ASP A 154 22.94 -24.98 -21.02
N LYS A 155 21.96 -24.22 -21.50
CA LYS A 155 22.07 -22.78 -21.81
C LYS A 155 21.56 -21.88 -20.70
N MET A 156 21.05 -22.45 -19.60
CA MET A 156 20.54 -21.71 -18.45
C MET A 156 21.41 -21.98 -17.22
N ILE A 157 22.20 -20.99 -16.81
CA ILE A 157 23.03 -21.06 -15.61
C ILE A 157 22.35 -20.22 -14.52
N LEU A 158 21.99 -20.88 -13.42
CA LEU A 158 21.37 -20.22 -12.28
C LEU A 158 22.36 -20.11 -11.13
N GLN A 159 22.72 -18.87 -10.77
CA GLN A 159 23.72 -18.60 -9.74
C GLN A 159 23.09 -17.87 -8.54
N PRO A 160 22.92 -18.54 -7.39
CA PRO A 160 22.58 -17.88 -6.15
C PRO A 160 23.69 -16.89 -5.75
N VAL A 161 23.30 -15.64 -5.51
CA VAL A 161 24.17 -14.55 -5.07
C VAL A 161 24.12 -14.51 -3.55
N TRP A 162 25.14 -15.07 -2.92
CA TRP A 162 25.37 -15.00 -1.49
C TRP A 162 26.88 -15.02 -1.24
N GLN A 163 27.37 -14.18 -0.33
CA GLN A 163 28.81 -13.95 -0.19
C GLN A 163 29.59 -15.25 0.06
N ASP A 164 29.05 -16.12 0.92
CA ASP A 164 29.66 -17.43 1.26
C ASP A 164 29.58 -18.47 0.14
N LEU A 165 28.82 -18.21 -0.93
CA LEU A 165 28.66 -19.12 -2.06
C LEU A 165 29.60 -18.78 -3.23
N PHE A 166 30.29 -17.64 -3.20
CA PHE A 166 31.17 -17.24 -4.30
C PHE A 166 32.58 -17.86 -4.20
N LEU A 167 33.15 -18.21 -5.35
CA LEU A 167 34.58 -18.50 -5.45
C LEU A 167 35.38 -17.31 -4.92
N GLU A 168 36.30 -17.56 -3.99
CA GLU A 168 37.13 -16.54 -3.34
C GLU A 168 36.32 -15.43 -2.62
N ASN A 169 35.04 -15.69 -2.30
CA ASN A 169 34.09 -14.71 -1.78
C ASN A 169 33.88 -13.49 -2.70
N LYS A 170 34.06 -13.65 -4.02
CA LYS A 170 33.93 -12.59 -5.02
C LYS A 170 33.01 -13.02 -6.17
N VAL A 171 31.94 -12.25 -6.41
CA VAL A 171 30.97 -12.51 -7.50
C VAL A 171 31.62 -12.56 -8.89
N TYR A 172 32.70 -11.79 -9.11
CA TYR A 172 33.41 -11.75 -10.40
C TYR A 172 34.19 -13.04 -10.66
N SER A 173 34.83 -13.62 -9.63
CA SER A 173 35.58 -14.87 -9.77
C SER A 173 34.65 -16.01 -10.15
N ASP A 174 33.47 -16.06 -9.54
CA ASP A 174 32.42 -17.01 -9.88
C ASP A 174 31.92 -16.80 -11.33
N PHE A 175 31.57 -15.57 -11.69
CA PHE A 175 31.14 -15.22 -13.06
C PHE A 175 32.19 -15.62 -14.12
N LEU A 176 33.47 -15.30 -13.91
CA LEU A 176 34.55 -15.67 -14.84
C LEU A 176 34.63 -17.19 -15.03
N SER A 177 34.46 -17.96 -13.95
CA SER A 177 34.46 -19.42 -14.01
C SER A 177 33.30 -19.98 -14.85
N GLN A 178 32.11 -19.37 -14.75
CA GLN A 178 30.92 -19.78 -15.52
C GLN A 178 31.09 -19.56 -17.02
N ILE A 179 31.91 -18.56 -17.41
CA ILE A 179 32.28 -18.32 -18.81
C ILE A 179 33.63 -18.94 -19.19
N GLY A 180 34.19 -19.85 -18.36
CA GLY A 180 35.41 -20.58 -18.69
C GLY A 180 36.69 -19.73 -18.70
N ILE A 181 36.69 -18.57 -18.06
CA ILE A 181 37.88 -17.73 -17.91
C ILE A 181 38.54 -18.00 -16.56
N VAL A 182 39.83 -18.32 -16.58
CA VAL A 182 40.64 -18.43 -15.35
C VAL A 182 40.92 -17.03 -14.82
N ASN A 183 40.56 -16.79 -13.55
CA ASN A 183 40.90 -15.57 -12.84
C ASN A 183 42.42 -15.36 -12.85
N SER A 184 42.88 -14.16 -13.19
CA SER A 184 44.30 -13.82 -13.32
C SER A 184 44.56 -12.40 -12.82
N SER A 185 45.82 -12.10 -12.52
CA SER A 185 46.24 -10.76 -12.06
C SER A 185 46.11 -9.67 -13.12
N GLU A 186 45.73 -10.00 -14.35
CA GLU A 186 45.46 -9.03 -15.41
C GLU A 186 44.10 -8.37 -15.24
N PHE A 187 43.17 -9.01 -14.54
CA PHE A 187 41.87 -8.42 -14.23
C PHE A 187 42.03 -7.37 -13.12
N ASP A 188 41.53 -6.17 -13.39
CA ASP A 188 41.29 -5.14 -12.37
C ASP A 188 40.08 -5.57 -11.55
N MET A 189 40.35 -6.08 -10.34
CA MET A 189 39.34 -6.57 -9.42
C MET A 189 38.96 -5.44 -8.47
N PRO A 190 37.72 -4.89 -8.56
CA PRO A 190 37.29 -3.83 -7.65
C PRO A 190 37.43 -4.28 -6.20
N GLU A 191 38.09 -3.47 -5.36
CA GLU A 191 38.20 -3.74 -3.92
C GLU A 191 36.87 -3.48 -3.20
N THR A 192 36.04 -2.59 -3.76
CA THR A 192 34.74 -2.20 -3.21
C THR A 192 33.65 -2.37 -4.25
N PHE A 193 32.43 -2.63 -3.79
CA PHE A 193 31.25 -2.60 -4.64
C PHE A 193 31.14 -1.28 -5.40
N SER A 194 30.78 -1.38 -6.67
CA SER A 194 30.59 -0.22 -7.55
C SER A 194 29.34 0.56 -7.17
N TYR A 195 28.34 -0.15 -6.64
CA TYR A 195 27.11 0.41 -6.12
C TYR A 195 27.16 0.46 -4.60
N ILE A 196 27.14 1.68 -4.06
CA ILE A 196 27.00 1.90 -2.62
C ILE A 196 25.51 2.10 -2.34
N PRO A 197 24.79 1.10 -1.79
CA PRO A 197 23.41 1.29 -1.39
C PRO A 197 23.31 2.37 -0.32
N TYR A 198 22.12 2.96 -0.18
CA TYR A 198 21.85 3.78 0.99
C TYR A 198 21.91 2.92 2.23
N CYS A 199 22.67 3.38 3.23
CA CYS A 199 22.50 2.86 4.58
C CYS A 199 21.10 3.23 5.06
N ARG A 200 20.63 2.53 6.09
CA ARG A 200 19.26 2.70 6.58
C ARG A 200 18.93 4.14 6.95
N ASP A 201 19.85 4.84 7.60
CA ASP A 201 19.64 6.22 8.02
C ASP A 201 19.52 7.16 6.79
N ALA A 202 20.28 6.90 5.72
CA ALA A 202 20.14 7.63 4.46
C ALA A 202 18.80 7.35 3.76
N VAL A 203 18.29 6.12 3.79
CA VAL A 203 16.98 5.75 3.22
C VAL A 203 15.84 6.46 3.92
N GLU A 204 15.79 6.35 5.25
CA GLU A 204 14.74 6.98 6.05
C GLU A 204 14.80 8.51 5.91
N TYR A 205 16.01 9.08 5.83
CA TYR A 205 16.18 10.51 5.59
C TYR A 205 15.65 10.92 4.22
N LYS A 206 15.99 10.19 3.16
CA LYS A 206 15.48 10.47 1.82
C LYS A 206 13.97 10.34 1.74
N LEU A 207 13.39 9.34 2.41
CA LEU A 207 11.94 9.19 2.50
C LEU A 207 11.28 10.42 3.14
N LEU A 208 11.86 10.95 4.23
CA LEU A 208 11.38 12.17 4.88
C LEU A 208 11.46 13.36 3.91
N VAL A 209 12.57 13.52 3.18
CA VAL A 209 12.71 14.58 2.16
C VAL A 209 11.63 14.45 1.08
N ASN A 210 11.39 13.24 0.56
CA ASN A 210 10.35 12.99 -0.43
C ASN A 210 8.96 13.33 0.12
N GLN A 211 8.68 13.02 1.39
CA GLN A 211 7.40 13.36 2.03
C GLN A 211 7.21 14.87 2.26
N LEU A 212 8.29 15.62 2.45
CA LEU A 212 8.25 17.08 2.54
C LEU A 212 8.02 17.75 1.18
N CYS A 213 8.33 17.05 0.10
CA CYS A 213 8.20 17.56 -1.26
C CYS A 213 6.95 16.96 -1.89
N ASP A 214 5.88 17.75 -2.04
CA ASP A 214 4.62 17.33 -2.68
C ASP A 214 4.76 17.05 -4.20
N GLY A 215 5.74 16.26 -4.62
CA GLY A 215 5.90 15.73 -5.98
C GLY A 215 7.13 16.23 -6.74
N ASP A 216 7.61 17.45 -6.43
CA ASP A 216 8.66 18.09 -7.24
C ASP A 216 9.85 18.52 -6.38
N VAL A 217 10.88 17.69 -6.37
CA VAL A 217 12.26 18.10 -6.09
C VAL A 217 12.91 18.31 -7.45
N GLU A 218 13.47 19.49 -7.70
CA GLU A 218 14.20 19.75 -8.95
C GLU A 218 15.29 18.67 -9.13
N PRO A 219 15.47 18.13 -10.35
CA PRO A 219 16.40 17.02 -10.58
C PRO A 219 17.82 17.27 -10.05
N GLU A 220 18.32 18.51 -10.18
CA GLU A 220 19.62 18.93 -9.68
C GLU A 220 19.70 18.85 -8.15
N THR A 221 18.68 19.39 -7.46
CA THR A 221 18.53 19.30 -6.00
C THR A 221 18.42 17.86 -5.53
N ASN A 222 17.65 17.04 -6.24
CA ASN A 222 17.50 15.62 -5.91
C ASN A 222 18.84 14.89 -6.02
N LEU A 223 19.58 15.16 -7.10
CA LEU A 223 20.91 14.61 -7.36
C LEU A 223 21.93 15.04 -6.29
N ALA A 224 21.91 16.32 -5.90
CA ALA A 224 22.80 16.85 -4.88
C ALA A 224 22.56 16.19 -3.52
N ILE A 225 21.29 16.03 -3.11
CA ILE A 225 20.90 15.30 -1.89
C ILE A 225 21.39 13.85 -1.98
N ASP A 226 21.14 13.18 -3.10
CA ASP A 226 21.53 11.78 -3.30
C ASP A 226 23.05 11.60 -3.18
N GLN A 227 23.86 12.47 -3.79
CA GLN A 227 25.32 12.42 -3.68
C GLN A 227 25.79 12.53 -2.22
N GLY A 228 25.20 13.43 -1.43
CA GLY A 228 25.49 13.55 0.00
C GLY A 228 25.14 12.28 0.79
N LEU A 229 24.01 11.65 0.47
CA LEU A 229 23.55 10.42 1.13
C LEU A 229 24.36 9.18 0.73
N ILE A 230 24.83 9.09 -0.53
CA ILE A 230 25.76 8.04 -0.97
C ILE A 230 27.07 8.16 -0.21
N GLN A 231 27.62 9.37 -0.13
CA GLN A 231 28.89 9.61 0.56
C GLN A 231 28.77 9.29 2.06
N TYR A 232 27.65 9.66 2.69
CA TYR A 232 27.34 9.27 4.07
C TYR A 232 27.30 7.75 4.23
N SER A 233 26.61 7.06 3.32
CA SER A 233 26.47 5.59 3.36
C SER A 233 27.83 4.90 3.19
N LYS A 234 28.70 5.43 2.33
CA LYS A 234 30.07 4.96 2.13
C LYS A 234 30.88 5.00 3.44
N GLU A 235 30.85 6.13 4.13
CA GLU A 235 31.55 6.31 5.41
C GLU A 235 30.97 5.44 6.51
N TYR A 236 29.63 5.31 6.55
CA TYR A 236 28.94 4.43 7.48
C TYR A 236 29.40 2.97 7.32
N TYR A 237 29.50 2.47 6.09
CA TYR A 237 29.99 1.11 5.83
C TYR A 237 31.48 0.95 6.12
N ALA A 238 32.30 1.96 5.81
CA ALA A 238 33.73 1.95 6.14
C ALA A 238 33.98 1.85 7.67
N GLN A 239 33.03 2.33 8.48
CA GLN A 239 33.05 2.23 9.94
C GLN A 239 32.47 0.89 10.46
N GLY A 240 32.15 -0.05 9.58
CA GLY A 240 31.58 -1.36 9.94
C GLY A 240 30.07 -1.33 10.18
N GLY A 241 29.38 -0.29 9.70
CA GLY A 241 27.92 -0.22 9.76
C GLY A 241 27.24 -1.32 8.94
N PRO A 242 26.11 -1.89 9.39
CA PRO A 242 25.38 -2.93 8.67
C PRO A 242 24.80 -2.43 7.35
N VAL A 243 24.87 -3.25 6.31
CA VAL A 243 24.44 -2.86 4.95
C VAL A 243 22.91 -2.71 4.85
N TYR A 244 22.11 -3.46 5.62
CA TYR A 244 20.66 -3.60 5.36
C TYR A 244 19.71 -3.78 6.58
N PRO A 245 19.46 -2.77 7.44
CA PRO A 245 18.45 -2.89 8.50
C PRO A 245 17.14 -2.13 8.21
N LEU A 246 16.57 -2.21 6.99
CA LEU A 246 15.26 -1.58 6.70
C LEU A 246 14.06 -2.43 7.14
N ALA A 247 14.23 -3.74 7.26
CA ALA A 247 13.19 -4.63 7.75
C ALA A 247 13.52 -5.12 9.15
N SER A 248 12.48 -5.23 9.97
CA SER A 248 12.59 -5.98 11.22
C SER A 248 12.78 -7.47 10.92
N LYS A 249 13.32 -8.22 11.90
CA LYS A 249 13.49 -9.68 11.79
C LYS A 249 12.16 -10.35 11.44
N GLU A 250 11.07 -9.91 12.05
CA GLU A 250 9.72 -10.46 11.83
C GLU A 250 9.28 -10.24 10.38
N LEU A 251 9.57 -9.07 9.81
CA LEU A 251 9.24 -8.77 8.41
C LEU A 251 10.07 -9.63 7.45
N ILE A 252 11.37 -9.82 7.71
CA ILE A 252 12.23 -10.70 6.92
C ILE A 252 11.72 -12.15 6.98
N HIS A 253 11.39 -12.65 8.18
CA HIS A 253 10.80 -13.98 8.35
C HIS A 253 9.50 -14.13 7.57
N LYS A 254 8.63 -13.10 7.61
CA LYS A 254 7.37 -13.09 6.87
C LYS A 254 7.60 -13.14 5.35
N ILE A 255 8.57 -12.39 4.83
CA ILE A 255 8.94 -12.41 3.41
C ILE A 255 9.51 -13.78 3.04
N ASN A 256 10.43 -14.32 3.84
CA ASN A 256 11.05 -15.62 3.57
C ASN A 256 10.03 -16.76 3.61
N ALA A 257 9.12 -16.76 4.59
CA ALA A 257 8.03 -17.73 4.68
C ALA A 257 7.11 -17.69 3.46
N LEU A 258 6.84 -16.50 2.93
CA LEU A 258 6.01 -16.33 1.73
C LEU A 258 6.61 -16.99 0.49
N TYR A 259 7.93 -16.91 0.32
CA TYR A 259 8.63 -17.46 -0.85
C TYR A 259 9.27 -18.83 -0.61
N TRP A 260 9.13 -19.37 0.60
CA TRP A 260 9.79 -20.60 1.04
C TRP A 260 9.54 -21.77 0.08
N GLU A 261 8.28 -22.13 -0.16
CA GLU A 261 7.94 -23.28 -1.01
C GLU A 261 8.50 -23.15 -2.43
N LYS A 262 8.49 -21.93 -2.98
CA LYS A 262 8.98 -21.66 -4.34
C LYS A 262 10.50 -21.65 -4.41
N ASN A 263 11.19 -21.12 -3.41
CA ASN A 263 12.64 -21.21 -3.30
C ASN A 263 13.11 -22.64 -3.11
N HIS A 264 12.35 -23.42 -2.33
CA HIS A 264 12.61 -24.83 -2.12
C HIS A 264 12.50 -25.61 -3.44
N ALA A 265 11.44 -25.37 -4.22
CA ALA A 265 11.28 -25.96 -5.54
C ALA A 265 12.42 -25.57 -6.49
N ILE A 266 12.82 -24.29 -6.56
CA ILE A 266 13.99 -23.87 -7.36
C ILE A 266 15.25 -24.62 -6.92
N ALA A 267 15.50 -24.71 -5.62
CA ALA A 267 16.68 -25.38 -5.08
C ALA A 267 16.74 -26.86 -5.47
N GLN A 268 15.64 -27.59 -5.34
CA GLN A 268 15.60 -29.02 -5.64
C GLN A 268 15.49 -29.34 -7.13
N GLU A 269 14.54 -28.70 -7.81
CA GLU A 269 14.17 -29.03 -9.19
C GLU A 269 15.16 -28.45 -10.19
N ILE A 270 15.68 -27.24 -9.95
CA ILE A 270 16.52 -26.51 -10.90
C ILE A 270 18.00 -26.57 -10.51
N LEU A 271 18.32 -26.25 -9.25
CA LEU A 271 19.72 -26.23 -8.79
C LEU A 271 20.22 -27.61 -8.33
N HIS A 272 19.35 -28.63 -8.31
CA HIS A 272 19.65 -29.98 -7.84
C HIS A 272 20.30 -30.04 -6.45
N ARG A 273 19.95 -29.10 -5.57
CA ARG A 273 20.44 -29.04 -4.20
C ARG A 273 19.59 -29.95 -3.30
N PRO A 274 20.17 -31.01 -2.71
CA PRO A 274 19.41 -31.96 -1.89
C PRO A 274 18.95 -31.34 -0.56
N ASP A 275 19.62 -30.28 -0.10
CA ASP A 275 19.23 -29.55 1.09
C ASP A 275 17.92 -28.75 0.90
N GLY A 276 17.53 -28.49 -0.35
CA GLY A 276 16.37 -27.68 -0.71
C GLY A 276 16.47 -26.22 -0.28
N PHE A 277 17.69 -25.74 0.00
CA PHE A 277 17.96 -24.34 0.36
C PHE A 277 18.59 -23.63 -0.82
N MET A 278 17.87 -22.67 -1.39
CA MET A 278 18.41 -21.83 -2.47
C MET A 278 19.49 -20.88 -1.96
N PHE A 279 19.29 -20.36 -0.74
CA PHE A 279 20.23 -19.51 -0.01
C PHE A 279 20.59 -20.20 1.31
N PRO A 280 21.81 -20.03 1.84
CA PRO A 280 22.15 -20.56 3.16
C PRO A 280 21.07 -20.14 4.17
N ARG A 281 20.65 -21.06 5.05
CA ARG A 281 19.84 -20.67 6.21
C ARG A 281 20.63 -19.60 6.93
N GLU A 282 20.04 -18.43 7.18
CA GLU A 282 20.69 -17.37 7.96
C GLU A 282 21.21 -18.00 9.26
N THR A 283 22.52 -18.21 9.35
CA THR A 283 23.17 -18.62 10.60
C THR A 283 23.39 -17.41 11.51
N SER A 284 22.88 -16.24 11.13
CA SER A 284 23.07 -14.97 11.83
C SER A 284 21.77 -14.46 12.43
N GLU A 285 21.15 -15.25 13.31
CA GLU A 285 20.12 -14.74 14.24
C GLU A 285 20.67 -13.57 15.11
N ASP A 286 21.98 -13.32 15.15
CA ASP A 286 22.62 -12.42 16.14
C ASP A 286 23.16 -11.07 15.64
N LYS A 287 23.14 -10.75 14.34
CA LYS A 287 23.80 -9.51 13.84
C LYS A 287 22.89 -8.47 13.17
N GLN A 288 21.60 -8.73 13.02
CA GLN A 288 20.70 -7.71 12.49
C GLN A 288 20.39 -6.68 13.58
N ALA A 289 20.80 -5.44 13.34
CA ALA A 289 20.45 -4.30 14.17
C ALA A 289 18.92 -4.18 14.26
N VAL A 290 18.42 -3.86 15.46
CA VAL A 290 17.01 -3.55 15.68
C VAL A 290 16.66 -2.32 14.83
N TYR A 291 15.53 -2.37 14.13
CA TYR A 291 15.04 -1.21 13.41
C TYR A 291 14.65 -0.10 14.41
N GLU A 292 15.35 1.04 14.37
CA GLU A 292 15.14 2.17 15.29
C GLU A 292 14.83 3.45 14.52
N PRO A 293 13.60 4.00 14.49
CA PRO A 293 13.24 5.21 13.75
C PRO A 293 14.28 6.34 13.83
N LEU A 294 14.48 7.10 12.76
CA LEU A 294 15.42 8.23 12.79
C LEU A 294 15.04 9.22 13.90
N THR A 295 15.97 9.48 14.80
CA THR A 295 15.79 10.49 15.85
C THR A 295 15.98 11.90 15.28
N PRO A 296 15.41 12.94 15.90
CA PRO A 296 15.65 14.34 15.50
C PRO A 296 17.13 14.70 15.36
N GLU A 297 17.98 14.22 16.27
CA GLU A 297 19.42 14.48 16.27
C GLU A 297 20.12 13.82 15.08
N ARG A 298 19.70 12.61 14.70
CA ARG A 298 20.24 11.93 13.50
C ARG A 298 19.79 12.63 12.22
N ILE A 299 18.54 13.09 12.15
CA ILE A 299 18.03 13.88 11.03
C ILE A 299 18.83 15.18 10.86
N LEU A 300 19.12 15.86 11.97
CA LEU A 300 19.94 17.07 11.96
C LEU A 300 21.35 16.78 11.42
N LYS A 301 22.03 15.78 11.98
CA LYS A 301 23.39 15.38 11.54
C LYS A 301 23.43 15.00 10.08
N LEU A 302 22.46 14.24 9.58
CA LEU A 302 22.35 13.88 8.16
C LEU A 302 22.14 15.10 7.29
N THR A 303 21.30 16.04 7.72
CA THR A 303 21.09 17.26 6.93
C THR A 303 22.34 18.11 6.87
N GLU A 304 23.03 18.32 8.00
CA GLU A 304 24.31 19.03 8.03
C GLU A 304 25.36 18.35 7.15
N TYR A 305 25.34 17.01 7.13
CA TYR A 305 26.24 16.22 6.32
C TYR A 305 25.94 16.40 4.83
N VAL A 306 24.67 16.30 4.42
CA VAL A 306 24.24 16.54 3.03
C VAL A 306 24.60 17.96 2.60
N LEU A 307 24.23 18.98 3.39
CA LEU A 307 24.57 20.38 3.09
C LEU A 307 26.08 20.63 2.93
N ARG A 308 26.92 19.90 3.67
CA ARG A 308 28.39 20.04 3.61
C ARG A 308 29.02 19.33 2.41
N ASN A 309 28.45 18.20 2.00
CA ASN A 309 29.04 17.30 1.00
C ASN A 309 28.35 17.35 -0.36
N SER A 310 27.27 18.11 -0.50
CA SER A 310 26.59 18.31 -1.77
C SER A 310 27.20 19.50 -2.54
N PRO A 311 27.41 19.38 -3.86
CA PRO A 311 28.09 20.41 -4.67
C PRO A 311 27.19 21.62 -5.02
N GLU A 312 25.88 21.52 -4.81
CA GLU A 312 24.91 22.54 -5.22
C GLU A 312 24.77 23.65 -4.17
N LYS A 313 24.90 24.90 -4.63
CA LYS A 313 24.58 26.08 -3.82
C LYS A 313 23.07 26.27 -3.80
N GLY A 314 22.46 26.38 -2.62
CA GLY A 314 21.03 26.66 -2.48
C GLY A 314 20.19 25.53 -1.86
N LEU A 315 20.82 24.41 -1.47
CA LEU A 315 20.14 23.36 -0.70
C LEU A 315 19.57 23.90 0.62
N GLU A 316 20.25 24.87 1.25
CA GLU A 316 19.73 25.56 2.43
C GLU A 316 18.39 26.24 2.13
N SER A 317 18.30 26.97 1.02
CA SER A 317 17.06 27.64 0.60
C SER A 317 15.95 26.63 0.29
N PHE A 318 16.30 25.50 -0.34
CA PHE A 318 15.36 24.40 -0.56
C PHE A 318 14.78 23.88 0.77
N TYR A 319 15.62 23.56 1.76
CA TYR A 319 15.13 23.08 3.05
C TYR A 319 14.26 24.12 3.75
N ILE A 320 14.66 25.40 3.77
CA ILE A 320 13.86 26.48 4.35
C ILE A 320 12.46 26.55 3.69
N GLU A 321 12.41 26.57 2.36
CA GLU A 321 11.14 26.66 1.61
C GLU A 321 10.21 25.48 1.91
N LYS A 322 10.75 24.25 1.88
CA LYS A 322 9.95 23.05 2.14
C LYS A 322 9.47 23.00 3.60
N LEU A 323 10.24 23.52 4.55
CA LEU A 323 9.83 23.60 5.95
C LEU A 323 8.69 24.58 6.17
N ASP A 324 8.70 25.73 5.51
CA ASP A 324 7.59 26.68 5.61
C ASP A 324 6.30 26.15 4.99
N LYS A 325 6.40 25.36 3.92
CA LYS A 325 5.25 24.61 3.37
C LYS A 325 4.78 23.53 4.35
N ALA A 326 5.71 22.76 4.90
CA ALA A 326 5.40 21.69 5.83
C ALA A 326 4.73 22.22 7.12
N LYS A 327 5.09 23.40 7.63
CA LYS A 327 4.42 24.09 8.78
C LYS A 327 2.91 24.24 8.57
N LYS A 328 2.47 24.33 7.31
CA LYS A 328 1.06 24.45 6.92
C LYS A 328 0.40 23.10 6.66
N SER A 329 1.17 22.01 6.61
CA SER A 329 0.66 20.66 6.32
C SER A 329 -0.11 20.08 7.50
N SER A 330 -1.23 19.44 7.20
CA SER A 330 -2.01 18.66 8.16
C SER A 330 -1.50 17.22 8.31
N ASN A 331 -0.53 16.80 7.48
CA ASN A 331 -0.02 15.43 7.49
C ASN A 331 0.83 15.17 8.77
N PRO A 332 0.46 14.18 9.61
CA PRO A 332 1.15 13.91 10.86
C PRO A 332 2.62 13.50 10.68
N VAL A 333 2.97 12.82 9.59
CA VAL A 333 4.36 12.45 9.28
C VAL A 333 5.18 13.69 8.93
N VAL A 334 4.61 14.59 8.12
CA VAL A 334 5.22 15.89 7.81
C VAL A 334 5.40 16.73 9.08
N LYS A 335 4.45 16.67 10.02
CA LYS A 335 4.58 17.34 11.32
C LYS A 335 5.65 16.74 12.23
N GLN A 336 5.90 15.44 12.15
CA GLN A 336 7.00 14.80 12.87
C GLN A 336 8.35 15.19 12.26
N ALA A 337 8.46 15.15 10.94
CA ALA A 337 9.62 15.65 10.21
C ALA A 337 9.91 17.12 10.58
N LEU A 338 8.89 17.97 10.54
CA LEU A 338 8.99 19.38 10.96
C LEU A 338 9.58 19.59 12.34
N ARG A 339 9.30 18.73 13.32
CA ARG A 339 9.87 18.86 14.67
C ARG A 339 11.39 18.66 14.63
N ALA A 340 11.85 17.66 13.88
CA ALA A 340 13.28 17.42 13.68
C ALA A 340 13.93 18.55 12.89
N PHE A 341 13.23 19.08 11.88
CA PHE A 341 13.74 20.12 11.01
C PHE A 341 13.60 21.55 11.57
N ASN A 342 12.77 21.81 12.58
CA ASN A 342 12.75 23.11 13.26
C ASN A 342 14.08 23.38 13.99
N VAL A 343 14.77 22.32 14.45
CA VAL A 343 16.14 22.42 14.98
C VAL A 343 17.12 22.76 13.86
N LEU A 344 16.91 22.21 12.66
CA LEU A 344 17.71 22.54 11.47
C LEU A 344 17.56 24.02 11.08
N LEU A 345 16.36 24.58 11.20
CA LEU A 345 16.10 25.99 10.86
C LEU A 345 17.01 26.92 11.68
N LEU A 346 17.20 26.63 12.97
CA LEU A 346 18.13 27.36 13.85
C LEU A 346 19.60 27.22 13.39
N VAL A 347 20.01 26.02 12.97
CA VAL A 347 21.38 25.76 12.48
C VAL A 347 21.63 26.43 11.12
N ILE A 348 20.65 26.44 10.23
CA ILE A 348 20.74 27.13 8.93
C ILE A 348 20.77 28.65 9.13
N GLU A 349 19.91 29.20 9.98
CA GLU A 349 19.89 30.64 10.31
C GLU A 349 21.23 31.11 10.91
N GLN A 350 21.85 30.30 11.79
CA GLN A 350 23.21 30.54 12.30
C GLN A 350 24.27 30.56 11.19
N ARG A 351 24.21 29.61 10.24
CA ARG A 351 25.15 29.55 9.10
C ARG A 351 24.98 30.69 8.10
N MET A 352 23.76 31.18 7.92
CA MET A 352 23.48 32.30 7.01
C MET A 352 23.83 33.67 7.61
N GLY A 353 24.37 33.72 8.84
CA GLY A 353 24.79 34.98 9.46
C GLY A 353 23.62 35.89 9.84
N GLY A 354 22.45 35.30 10.16
CA GLY A 354 21.33 36.05 10.72
C GLY A 354 21.72 36.66 12.06
N ASP A 355 21.56 37.97 12.19
CA ASP A 355 21.84 38.72 13.41
C ASP A 355 20.80 38.37 14.50
N THR A 356 21.06 37.30 15.26
CA THR A 356 20.28 36.91 16.45
C THR A 356 20.99 37.35 17.75
N SER A 357 21.74 38.45 17.72
CA SER A 357 22.64 38.85 18.82
C SER A 357 21.95 39.48 20.04
N GLU A 358 20.62 39.55 20.11
CA GLU A 358 19.91 40.01 21.30
C GLU A 358 18.76 39.05 21.62
N THR A 359 19.01 38.06 22.50
CA THR A 359 18.10 37.44 23.50
C THR A 359 18.32 35.94 23.79
N ILE A 360 19.24 35.22 23.12
CA ILE A 360 19.41 33.76 23.37
C ILE A 360 20.51 33.43 24.40
N ASP A 361 21.62 34.17 24.47
CA ASP A 361 22.71 33.84 25.41
C ASP A 361 22.29 33.92 26.90
N GLU A 362 21.36 34.81 27.24
CA GLU A 362 20.80 34.90 28.60
C GLU A 362 19.75 33.82 28.88
N VAL A 363 18.98 33.40 27.86
CA VAL A 363 17.95 32.37 27.99
C VAL A 363 18.57 30.97 28.07
N ASP A 364 19.67 30.70 27.35
CA ASP A 364 20.37 29.42 27.38
C ASP A 364 21.17 29.23 28.68
N ALA A 365 21.76 30.29 29.25
CA ALA A 365 22.45 30.20 30.53
C ALA A 365 21.49 29.91 31.69
N GLU A 366 20.35 30.61 31.74
CA GLU A 366 19.34 30.40 32.79
C GLU A 366 18.63 29.04 32.63
N THR A 367 18.39 28.61 31.39
CA THR A 367 17.78 27.30 31.08
C THR A 367 18.74 26.16 31.40
N ALA A 368 20.03 26.27 31.04
CA ALA A 368 21.04 25.27 31.38
C ALA A 368 21.27 25.16 32.89
N GLU A 369 21.30 26.28 33.61
CA GLU A 369 21.40 26.29 35.07
C GLU A 369 20.17 25.62 35.71
N MET A 370 18.98 25.86 35.17
CA MET A 370 17.75 25.27 35.65
C MET A 370 17.69 23.75 35.37
N ILE A 371 18.08 23.31 34.17
CA ILE A 371 18.18 21.88 33.83
C ILE A 371 19.17 21.20 34.78
N GLY A 372 20.33 21.80 35.02
CA GLY A 372 21.29 21.28 36.00
C GLY A 372 20.74 21.20 37.43
N LYS A 373 19.91 22.16 37.86
CA LYS A 373 19.21 22.10 39.16
C LYS A 373 18.13 21.02 39.20
N VAL A 374 17.36 20.84 38.14
CA VAL A 374 16.34 19.78 38.02
C VAL A 374 17.02 18.41 38.05
N GLU A 375 18.10 18.21 37.28
CA GLU A 375 18.87 16.96 37.30
C GLU A 375 19.47 16.69 38.68
N THR A 376 20.02 17.71 39.35
CA THR A 376 20.57 17.56 40.71
C THR A 376 19.49 17.21 41.73
N LEU A 377 18.34 17.88 41.70
CA LEU A 377 17.22 17.57 42.61
C LEU A 377 16.65 16.18 42.33
N TYR A 378 16.59 15.78 41.05
CA TYR A 378 16.13 14.48 40.61
C TYR A 378 17.06 13.34 41.08
N LEU A 379 18.37 13.49 40.88
CA LEU A 379 19.37 12.50 41.30
C LEU A 379 19.45 12.35 42.84
N ASN A 380 18.96 13.35 43.59
CA ASN A 380 18.88 13.30 45.06
C ASN A 380 17.48 12.92 45.58
N GLU A 381 16.60 12.41 44.71
CA GLU A 381 15.24 11.97 45.05
C GLU A 381 14.32 13.06 45.64
N ARG A 382 14.59 14.34 45.36
CA ARG A 382 13.82 15.50 45.86
C ARG A 382 12.74 15.92 44.85
N TYR A 383 11.88 14.98 44.49
CA TYR A 383 10.98 15.10 43.33
C TYR A 383 9.90 16.19 43.45
N LEU A 384 9.37 16.44 44.66
CA LEU A 384 8.41 17.53 44.88
C LEU A 384 9.05 18.90 44.63
N GLU A 385 10.34 19.04 44.92
CA GLU A 385 11.09 20.28 44.68
C GLU A 385 11.47 20.44 43.20
N CYS A 386 11.69 19.33 42.46
CA CYS A 386 11.76 19.38 40.99
C CYS A 386 10.46 19.92 40.40
N ILE A 387 9.32 19.41 40.88
CA ILE A 387 8.00 19.79 40.39
C ILE A 387 7.72 21.27 40.68
N ASP A 388 8.01 21.73 41.90
CA ASP A 388 7.83 23.14 42.28
C ASP A 388 8.78 24.08 41.51
N LEU A 389 10.03 23.66 41.26
CA LEU A 389 11.01 24.43 40.48
C LEU A 389 10.56 24.59 39.02
N ILE A 390 10.05 23.51 38.42
CA ILE A 390 9.52 23.50 37.05
C ILE A 390 8.22 24.32 36.97
N GLN A 391 7.29 24.17 37.94
CA GLN A 391 6.03 24.92 37.95
C GLN A 391 6.24 26.42 38.12
N ASN A 392 7.10 26.87 39.05
CA ASN A 392 7.41 28.29 39.22
C ASN A 392 7.96 28.92 37.94
N LYS A 393 8.68 28.16 37.11
CA LYS A 393 9.21 28.62 35.84
C LYS A 393 8.16 28.59 34.72
N LEU A 394 7.29 27.57 34.68
CA LEU A 394 6.15 27.51 33.76
C LEU A 394 5.14 28.66 33.95
N ASP A 395 5.01 29.17 35.18
CA ASP A 395 4.20 30.36 35.49
C ASP A 395 4.86 31.67 35.01
N ILE A 396 6.20 31.72 34.96
CA ILE A 396 6.97 32.87 34.43
C ILE A 396 6.89 32.93 32.89
N TYR A 397 6.89 31.79 32.19
CA TYR A 397 6.92 31.75 30.71
C TYR A 397 5.56 31.94 30.00
N GLY A 398 4.48 32.23 30.74
CA GLY A 398 3.17 32.54 30.14
C GLY A 398 2.65 31.47 29.17
N SER A 399 1.87 31.88 28.16
CA SER A 399 1.15 31.02 27.20
C SER A 399 2.01 30.33 26.13
N ASN A 400 3.34 30.31 26.26
CA ASN A 400 4.21 29.73 25.24
C ASN A 400 4.14 28.18 25.23
N PHE A 401 3.41 27.67 24.23
CA PHE A 401 3.04 26.26 24.08
C PHE A 401 4.22 25.31 23.91
N LEU A 402 5.27 25.71 23.18
CA LEU A 402 6.43 24.85 22.90
C LEU A 402 7.29 24.60 24.14
N ILE A 403 7.51 25.64 24.94
CA ILE A 403 8.28 25.54 26.18
C ILE A 403 7.53 24.65 27.19
N ARG A 404 6.21 24.85 27.35
CA ARG A 404 5.35 23.98 28.19
C ARG A 404 5.38 22.51 27.75
N HIS A 405 5.38 22.26 26.44
CA HIS A 405 5.39 20.90 25.87
C HIS A 405 6.71 20.17 26.16
N TYR A 406 7.84 20.85 25.97
CA TYR A 406 9.16 20.28 26.23
C TYR A 406 9.35 19.95 27.73
N TYR A 407 8.92 20.84 28.62
CA TYR A 407 9.00 20.61 30.07
C TYR A 407 8.13 19.46 30.57
N LEU A 408 6.90 19.32 30.05
CA LEU A 408 6.02 18.21 30.44
C LEU A 408 6.56 16.86 29.95
N GLN A 409 7.17 16.79 28.76
CA GLN A 409 7.79 15.54 28.28
C GLN A 409 8.97 15.11 29.17
N SER A 410 9.87 16.04 29.53
CA SER A 410 10.97 15.74 30.45
C SER A 410 10.48 15.36 31.84
N LEU A 411 9.37 15.96 32.30
CA LEU A 411 8.75 15.63 33.59
C LEU A 411 8.17 14.20 33.59
N PHE A 412 7.45 13.78 32.54
CA PHE A 412 6.88 12.44 32.48
C PHE A 412 7.93 11.34 32.25
N ALA A 413 9.02 11.63 31.54
CA ALA A 413 10.12 10.69 31.33
C ALA A 413 10.91 10.39 32.61
N THR A 414 10.80 11.24 33.62
CA THR A 414 11.55 11.15 34.88
C THR A 414 10.71 10.64 36.05
N VAL A 415 9.40 10.43 35.90
CA VAL A 415 8.56 9.98 37.03
C VAL A 415 8.70 8.47 37.27
N PRO A 416 8.95 8.02 38.52
CA PRO A 416 9.04 6.60 38.83
C PRO A 416 7.77 5.83 38.45
N LYS A 417 7.98 4.59 37.97
CA LYS A 417 6.93 3.69 37.54
C LYS A 417 5.98 3.36 38.71
N GLY A 418 4.73 3.80 38.64
CA GLY A 418 3.70 3.64 39.67
C GLY A 418 3.18 4.95 40.29
N GLU A 419 3.88 6.08 40.10
CA GLU A 419 3.47 7.40 40.64
C GLU A 419 2.86 8.34 39.61
N GLU A 420 2.77 7.91 38.34
CA GLU A 420 2.28 8.72 37.22
C GLU A 420 0.82 9.16 37.43
N LEU A 421 0.01 8.34 38.11
CA LEU A 421 -1.37 8.66 38.44
C LEU A 421 -1.50 9.75 39.50
N ALA A 422 -0.58 9.81 40.47
CA ALA A 422 -0.55 10.86 41.49
C ALA A 422 -0.16 12.21 40.85
N LEU A 423 0.84 12.20 39.96
CA LEU A 423 1.23 13.37 39.17
C LEU A 423 0.09 13.87 38.28
N LEU A 424 -0.59 12.96 37.56
CA LEU A 424 -1.75 13.30 36.71
C LEU A 424 -2.88 13.94 37.53
N ASN A 425 -3.20 13.37 38.70
CA ASN A 425 -4.21 13.92 39.60
C ASN A 425 -3.81 15.29 40.18
N GLN A 426 -2.51 15.56 40.39
CA GLN A 426 -2.01 16.84 40.89
C GLN A 426 -2.01 17.91 39.79
N ILE A 427 -1.64 17.56 38.57
CA ILE A 427 -1.76 18.42 37.37
C ILE A 427 -3.24 18.76 37.11
N GLU A 428 -4.15 17.78 37.27
CA GLU A 428 -5.60 17.97 37.12
C GLU A 428 -6.17 18.92 38.17
N ARG A 429 -5.84 18.75 39.46
CA ARG A 429 -6.31 19.64 40.54
C ARG A 429 -5.89 21.09 40.35
N ASN A 430 -4.73 21.32 39.73
CA ASN A 430 -4.16 22.64 39.52
C ASN A 430 -4.52 23.27 38.16
N SER A 431 -5.11 22.51 37.22
CA SER A 431 -5.42 22.99 35.86
C SER A 431 -6.92 23.18 35.61
N LYS A 432 -7.50 24.28 36.10
CA LYS A 432 -8.88 24.68 35.78
C LYS A 432 -9.15 25.03 34.30
N GLN A 433 -8.18 24.91 33.39
CA GLN A 433 -8.26 25.44 32.00
C GLN A 433 -7.88 24.46 30.86
N LEU A 434 -7.74 23.15 31.09
CA LEU A 434 -7.39 22.21 30.02
C LEU A 434 -8.63 21.57 29.38
N GLY A 435 -9.21 22.27 28.40
CA GLY A 435 -10.44 21.88 27.71
C GLY A 435 -10.29 21.04 26.43
N ASP A 436 -9.20 20.29 26.20
CA ASP A 436 -9.02 19.59 24.90
C ASP A 436 -8.51 18.14 25.03
N ILE A 437 -9.39 17.19 24.71
CA ILE A 437 -9.24 15.73 24.87
C ILE A 437 -8.38 15.10 23.74
N SER A 438 -8.34 15.72 22.57
CA SER A 438 -7.52 15.29 21.42
C SER A 438 -6.01 15.36 21.71
N ARG A 439 -5.60 16.16 22.70
CA ARG A 439 -4.21 16.27 23.16
C ARG A 439 -3.77 15.09 24.01
N PHE A 440 -4.72 14.33 24.57
CA PHE A 440 -4.45 13.15 25.42
C PHE A 440 -4.09 11.89 24.62
N PHE A 441 -4.59 11.76 23.38
CA PHE A 441 -4.31 10.61 22.50
C PHE A 441 -2.83 10.49 22.13
N ILE A 442 -2.17 11.63 21.92
CA ILE A 442 -0.73 11.69 21.65
C ILE A 442 0.10 11.18 22.84
N TYR A 443 -0.39 11.35 24.08
CA TYR A 443 0.32 10.90 25.28
C TYR A 443 0.17 9.39 25.55
N ALA A 444 -0.95 8.78 25.15
CA ALA A 444 -1.17 7.33 25.30
C ALA A 444 -0.37 6.50 24.27
N GLU A 445 -0.15 7.06 23.08
CA GLU A 445 0.64 6.48 21.99
C GLU A 445 2.14 6.37 22.34
N LEU A 446 2.63 7.25 23.21
CA LEU A 446 4.04 7.37 23.60
C LEU A 446 4.53 6.35 24.65
N LEU A 447 3.63 5.61 25.32
CA LEU A 447 4.01 4.88 26.56
C LEU A 447 4.11 3.36 26.44
N GLU A 448 3.87 2.74 25.27
CA GLU A 448 4.03 1.28 24.99
C GLU A 448 3.56 0.31 26.10
N ASN A 449 2.62 0.73 26.95
CA ASN A 449 2.21 0.00 28.13
C ASN A 449 0.75 -0.41 27.97
N ILE A 450 0.54 -1.65 27.50
CA ILE A 450 -0.78 -2.24 27.23
C ILE A 450 -1.71 -2.15 28.45
N SER A 451 -1.18 -2.19 29.68
CA SER A 451 -1.99 -2.06 30.91
C SER A 451 -2.44 -0.62 31.20
N LEU A 452 -1.67 0.36 30.74
CA LEU A 452 -2.00 1.78 30.81
C LEU A 452 -2.97 2.13 29.68
N PHE A 453 -2.73 1.64 28.46
CA PHE A 453 -3.66 1.75 27.34
C PHE A 453 -5.04 1.21 27.72
N LYS A 454 -5.12 0.04 28.37
CA LYS A 454 -6.37 -0.54 28.89
C LYS A 454 -7.12 0.43 29.82
N ARG A 455 -6.46 0.97 30.84
CA ARG A 455 -7.08 1.88 31.84
C ARG A 455 -7.41 3.26 31.27
N VAL A 456 -6.61 3.72 30.31
CA VAL A 456 -6.82 4.98 29.59
C VAL A 456 -7.95 4.85 28.58
N MET A 457 -8.11 3.71 27.91
CA MET A 457 -9.26 3.41 27.05
C MET A 457 -10.56 3.33 27.84
N ASP A 458 -10.56 2.71 29.02
CA ASP A 458 -11.72 2.69 29.92
C ASP A 458 -12.17 4.12 30.31
N ALA A 459 -11.22 5.05 30.49
CA ALA A 459 -11.50 6.45 30.81
C ALA A 459 -11.83 7.33 29.57
N LEU A 460 -11.21 7.07 28.41
CA LEU A 460 -11.38 7.85 27.18
C LEU A 460 -12.62 7.48 26.38
N VAL A 461 -13.08 6.22 26.43
CA VAL A 461 -14.37 5.79 25.85
C VAL A 461 -15.55 6.55 26.47
N VAL A 462 -15.38 7.11 27.68
CA VAL A 462 -16.37 8.02 28.30
C VAL A 462 -16.32 9.44 27.71
N LYS A 463 -15.16 9.89 27.20
CA LYS A 463 -14.90 11.28 26.77
C LYS A 463 -14.94 11.51 25.25
N MET A 464 -14.57 10.52 24.41
CA MET A 464 -14.54 10.64 22.94
C MET A 464 -15.91 10.94 22.30
N TYR A 465 -17.00 10.50 22.95
CA TYR A 465 -18.36 10.73 22.42
C TYR A 465 -18.85 12.18 22.56
N ALA A 466 -18.05 13.08 23.15
CA ALA A 466 -18.37 14.50 23.26
C ALA A 466 -17.95 15.34 22.03
N SER A 467 -16.92 14.96 21.26
CA SER A 467 -16.20 15.92 20.39
C SER A 467 -16.15 15.67 18.87
N SER A 468 -16.03 14.44 18.32
CA SER A 468 -16.27 14.19 16.87
C SER A 468 -16.22 12.69 16.51
N PHE A 469 -17.00 12.26 15.50
CA PHE A 469 -17.15 10.85 15.10
C PHE A 469 -16.02 10.32 14.17
N LEU A 470 -15.29 11.18 13.46
CA LEU A 470 -14.22 10.76 12.53
C LEU A 470 -13.13 9.90 13.22
N ASP A 471 -13.00 10.06 14.53
CA ASP A 471 -12.06 9.35 15.39
C ASP A 471 -12.50 7.89 15.70
N LEU A 472 -13.81 7.60 15.64
CA LEU A 472 -14.40 6.27 15.84
C LEU A 472 -14.28 5.37 14.59
N GLU A 473 -14.43 5.96 13.39
CA GLU A 473 -14.29 5.24 12.11
C GLU A 473 -12.85 4.74 11.91
N ARG A 474 -11.87 5.55 12.30
CA ARG A 474 -10.45 5.17 12.34
C ARG A 474 -10.21 4.04 13.33
N LEU A 475 -10.79 4.12 14.53
CA LEU A 475 -10.69 3.09 15.57
C LEU A 475 -11.18 1.70 15.10
N MET A 476 -12.26 1.65 14.32
CA MET A 476 -12.80 0.38 13.79
C MET A 476 -11.89 -0.26 12.73
N VAL A 477 -11.30 0.56 11.86
CA VAL A 477 -10.29 0.06 10.91
C VAL A 477 -9.07 -0.45 11.67
N TYR A 478 -8.60 0.25 12.70
CA TYR A 478 -7.44 -0.17 13.49
C TYR A 478 -7.67 -1.39 14.37
N THR A 479 -8.85 -1.57 14.96
CA THR A 479 -9.15 -2.72 15.84
C THR A 479 -9.36 -4.02 15.07
N SER A 480 -9.76 -3.95 13.80
CA SER A 480 -9.79 -5.14 12.91
C SER A 480 -8.40 -5.72 12.60
N TRP A 481 -7.32 -5.01 12.98
CA TRP A 481 -5.92 -5.43 12.76
C TRP A 481 -5.27 -5.99 14.03
N ILE A 482 -5.95 -5.95 15.17
CA ILE A 482 -5.44 -6.43 16.45
C ILE A 482 -6.34 -7.62 16.85
N ASP A 483 -5.72 -8.77 17.13
CA ASP A 483 -6.37 -10.04 17.47
C ASP A 483 -7.03 -9.98 18.87
N TYR A 484 -7.97 -9.04 19.04
CA TYR A 484 -8.66 -8.74 20.29
C TYR A 484 -10.02 -9.45 20.35
N ASP A 485 -10.48 -9.79 21.56
CA ASP A 485 -11.77 -10.44 21.78
C ASP A 485 -12.93 -9.52 21.40
N ARG A 486 -13.35 -9.67 20.14
CA ARG A 486 -14.40 -8.94 19.46
C ARG A 486 -15.69 -8.83 20.27
N LYS A 487 -16.04 -9.84 21.07
CA LYS A 487 -17.27 -9.84 21.87
C LYS A 487 -17.25 -8.77 22.96
N GLU A 488 -16.09 -8.46 23.53
CA GLU A 488 -15.97 -7.43 24.55
C GLU A 488 -15.98 -6.01 23.94
N ILE A 489 -15.44 -5.82 22.73
CA ILE A 489 -15.59 -4.55 22.00
C ILE A 489 -17.05 -4.32 21.64
N GLU A 490 -17.72 -5.32 21.07
CA GLU A 490 -19.15 -5.22 20.72
C GLU A 490 -20.01 -4.89 21.95
N LYS A 491 -19.76 -5.54 23.08
CA LYS A 491 -20.46 -5.29 24.35
C LYS A 491 -20.24 -3.87 24.88
N LEU A 492 -18.99 -3.38 24.84
CA LEU A 492 -18.64 -2.02 25.26
C LEU A 492 -19.30 -0.96 24.37
N MET A 493 -19.20 -1.16 23.05
CA MET A 493 -19.78 -0.26 22.05
C MET A 493 -21.31 -0.22 22.14
N ARG A 494 -21.96 -1.37 22.36
CA ARG A 494 -23.43 -1.49 22.54
C ARG A 494 -23.90 -0.79 23.82
N SER A 495 -23.21 -0.99 24.94
CA SER A 495 -23.52 -0.31 26.21
C SER A 495 -23.43 1.21 26.08
N LYS A 496 -22.44 1.71 25.34
CA LYS A 496 -22.20 3.16 25.17
C LYS A 496 -23.12 3.80 24.13
N TYR A 497 -23.50 3.09 23.07
CA TYR A 497 -24.55 3.54 22.14
C TYR A 497 -25.88 3.76 22.86
N VAL A 498 -26.29 2.84 23.75
CA VAL A 498 -27.51 2.98 24.56
C VAL A 498 -27.43 4.22 25.46
N GLN A 499 -26.31 4.43 26.15
CA GLN A 499 -26.08 5.66 26.93
C GLN A 499 -26.15 6.94 26.08
N LEU A 500 -25.66 6.93 24.84
CA LEU A 500 -25.68 8.10 23.97
C LEU A 500 -27.08 8.40 23.42
N LYS A 501 -27.83 7.36 23.09
CA LYS A 501 -29.23 7.46 22.66
C LYS A 501 -30.11 8.05 23.76
N GLU A 502 -29.83 7.70 25.01
CA GLU A 502 -30.54 8.23 26.18
C GLU A 502 -30.12 9.67 26.53
N SER A 503 -28.86 10.05 26.30
CA SER A 503 -28.30 11.34 26.75
C SER A 503 -28.23 12.44 25.70
N ASN A 504 -28.20 12.13 24.39
CA ASN A 504 -28.05 13.13 23.32
C ASN A 504 -28.63 12.67 21.96
N PRO A 505 -29.96 12.53 21.85
CA PRO A 505 -30.61 11.96 20.66
C PRO A 505 -30.38 12.76 19.36
N ASP A 506 -30.18 14.08 19.44
CA ASP A 506 -30.00 14.92 18.25
C ASP A 506 -28.60 14.81 17.62
N LYS A 507 -27.57 14.50 18.42
CA LYS A 507 -26.20 14.26 17.94
C LYS A 507 -26.07 12.94 17.17
N LEU A 508 -26.98 11.99 17.41
CA LEU A 508 -27.06 10.76 16.65
C LEU A 508 -27.53 11.00 15.21
N ASN A 509 -28.30 12.07 14.95
CA ASN A 509 -28.90 12.33 13.65
C ASN A 509 -27.90 12.78 12.56
N SER A 510 -26.69 13.20 12.93
CA SER A 510 -25.62 13.64 12.02
C SER A 510 -24.47 12.64 11.87
N ILE A 511 -24.58 11.48 12.52
CA ILE A 511 -23.60 10.38 12.43
C ILE A 511 -24.01 9.51 11.24
N ASP A 512 -23.49 9.85 10.07
CA ASP A 512 -23.71 9.15 8.78
C ASP A 512 -23.03 7.75 8.72
N VAL A 513 -22.94 7.02 9.84
CA VAL A 513 -21.82 6.07 10.02
C VAL A 513 -22.17 4.68 10.55
N ALA A 514 -21.46 3.70 9.97
CA ALA A 514 -21.17 2.37 10.52
C ALA A 514 -22.36 1.47 10.89
N GLY A 515 -23.38 1.44 10.03
CA GLY A 515 -24.64 0.69 10.18
C GLY A 515 -24.58 -0.84 10.18
N VAL A 516 -23.63 -1.47 10.88
CA VAL A 516 -23.66 -2.93 11.11
C VAL A 516 -23.48 -3.30 12.58
N TYR A 517 -22.60 -2.62 13.31
CA TYR A 517 -22.22 -3.03 14.68
C TYR A 517 -23.19 -2.61 15.80
N PHE A 518 -24.20 -1.79 15.51
CA PHE A 518 -25.04 -1.14 16.54
C PHE A 518 -26.52 -1.50 16.49
N LEU A 519 -26.95 -2.39 15.59
CA LEU A 519 -28.37 -2.67 15.40
C LEU A 519 -28.97 -3.63 16.45
N GLY A 520 -28.19 -4.01 17.47
CA GLY A 520 -28.65 -4.83 18.61
C GLY A 520 -28.85 -6.30 18.24
N ASP A 521 -29.49 -7.04 19.15
CA ASP A 521 -29.92 -8.42 18.85
C ASP A 521 -30.83 -8.38 17.61
N GLN A 522 -30.74 -9.41 16.77
CA GLN A 522 -31.62 -9.53 15.61
C GLN A 522 -33.07 -9.48 16.11
N LYS A 523 -33.78 -8.41 15.74
CA LYS A 523 -35.24 -8.44 15.80
C LYS A 523 -35.68 -9.52 14.82
N GLU A 524 -36.80 -10.16 15.10
CA GLU A 524 -37.42 -11.08 14.15
C GLU A 524 -37.67 -10.31 12.83
N ILE A 525 -36.91 -10.65 11.78
CA ILE A 525 -37.03 -9.96 10.50
C ILE A 525 -38.15 -10.66 9.72
N SER A 526 -39.23 -9.94 9.44
CA SER A 526 -40.36 -10.48 8.67
C SER A 526 -40.05 -10.69 7.19
N GLN A 527 -38.94 -10.13 6.68
CA GLN A 527 -38.56 -10.14 5.27
C GLN A 527 -37.11 -10.62 5.11
N LYS A 528 -36.83 -11.40 4.07
CA LYS A 528 -35.45 -11.81 3.75
C LYS A 528 -34.71 -10.69 3.03
N THR A 529 -33.39 -10.63 3.19
CA THR A 529 -32.55 -9.68 2.48
C THR A 529 -32.24 -10.15 1.06
N LEU A 530 -32.46 -9.30 0.06
CA LEU A 530 -32.01 -9.55 -1.32
C LEU A 530 -30.99 -8.50 -1.77
N ILE A 531 -29.80 -8.93 -2.17
CA ILE A 531 -28.79 -8.04 -2.74
C ILE A 531 -28.63 -8.30 -4.23
N VAL A 532 -28.69 -7.25 -5.04
CA VAL A 532 -28.27 -7.31 -6.44
C VAL A 532 -26.86 -6.73 -6.57
N SER A 533 -25.91 -7.59 -6.92
CA SER A 533 -24.48 -7.31 -6.99
C SER A 533 -23.95 -7.43 -8.42
N GLY A 534 -22.77 -6.88 -8.68
CA GLY A 534 -22.09 -6.95 -9.97
C GLY A 534 -20.96 -5.94 -10.04
N ASN A 535 -20.14 -6.03 -11.09
CA ASN A 535 -19.21 -4.97 -11.44
C ASN A 535 -19.99 -3.69 -11.79
N PRO A 536 -19.52 -2.48 -11.50
CA PRO A 536 -20.21 -1.31 -12.02
C PRO A 536 -20.33 -1.42 -13.54
N ARG A 537 -21.47 -1.01 -14.09
CA ARG A 537 -21.80 -1.09 -15.53
C ARG A 537 -22.10 -2.50 -16.07
N SER A 538 -22.17 -3.51 -15.21
CA SER A 538 -22.63 -4.88 -15.56
C SER A 538 -24.15 -5.02 -15.75
N GLY A 539 -24.94 -3.96 -15.55
CA GLY A 539 -26.40 -4.03 -15.70
C GLY A 539 -27.17 -4.29 -14.40
N THR A 540 -26.53 -4.13 -13.24
CA THR A 540 -27.17 -4.25 -11.91
C THR A 540 -28.44 -3.41 -11.76
N THR A 541 -28.49 -2.20 -12.32
CA THR A 541 -29.69 -1.33 -12.23
C THR A 541 -30.85 -1.92 -13.03
N ALA A 542 -30.62 -2.35 -14.28
CA ALA A 542 -31.66 -2.97 -15.09
C ALA A 542 -32.20 -4.25 -14.45
N LEU A 543 -31.32 -5.06 -13.84
CA LEU A 543 -31.72 -6.26 -13.12
C LEU A 543 -32.54 -5.92 -11.86
N GLY A 544 -32.12 -4.92 -11.09
CA GLY A 544 -32.88 -4.45 -9.93
C GLY A 544 -34.26 -3.88 -10.31
N ASP A 545 -34.35 -3.14 -11.40
CA ASP A 545 -35.62 -2.60 -11.92
C ASP A 545 -36.57 -3.72 -12.36
N LEU A 546 -36.04 -4.76 -13.02
CA LEU A 546 -36.82 -5.93 -13.42
C LEU A 546 -37.34 -6.71 -12.20
N LEU A 547 -36.48 -6.98 -11.21
CA LEU A 547 -36.88 -7.71 -10.00
C LEU A 547 -37.95 -6.93 -9.22
N ASN A 548 -37.89 -5.61 -9.23
CA ASN A 548 -38.89 -4.73 -8.62
C ASN A 548 -40.28 -4.75 -9.31
N LEU A 549 -40.44 -5.43 -10.45
CA LEU A 549 -41.76 -5.63 -11.08
C LEU A 549 -42.68 -6.57 -10.28
N SER A 550 -42.08 -7.49 -9.50
CA SER A 550 -42.81 -8.35 -8.56
C SER A 550 -43.17 -7.57 -7.29
N ASP A 551 -44.37 -7.79 -6.77
CA ASP A 551 -44.81 -7.20 -5.50
C ASP A 551 -44.10 -7.84 -4.28
N ASP A 552 -43.50 -9.02 -4.47
CA ASP A 552 -42.74 -9.76 -3.44
C ASP A 552 -41.28 -9.30 -3.30
N ILE A 553 -40.82 -8.33 -4.09
CA ILE A 553 -39.44 -7.82 -4.04
C ILE A 553 -39.43 -6.30 -3.96
N GLY A 554 -38.73 -5.75 -2.95
CA GLY A 554 -38.38 -4.33 -2.87
C GLY A 554 -36.87 -4.10 -2.82
N LEU A 555 -36.28 -3.66 -3.93
CA LEU A 555 -34.85 -3.37 -4.05
C LEU A 555 -34.59 -1.88 -4.16
N PHE A 556 -33.97 -1.30 -3.13
CA PHE A 556 -33.51 0.07 -3.15
C PHE A 556 -32.33 0.23 -4.11
N LEU A 557 -32.16 1.44 -4.67
CA LEU A 557 -31.00 1.77 -5.48
C LEU A 557 -29.93 2.43 -4.64
N GLU A 558 -28.87 1.67 -4.35
CA GLU A 558 -27.65 2.17 -3.72
C GLU A 558 -27.93 2.94 -2.42
N ARG A 559 -28.75 2.35 -1.54
CA ARG A 559 -29.16 2.96 -0.26
C ARG A 559 -28.02 3.08 0.74
N TYR A 560 -27.26 1.99 0.98
CA TYR A 560 -26.24 1.93 2.05
C TYR A 560 -24.81 1.71 1.58
N ASN A 561 -23.84 2.44 2.12
CA ASN A 561 -22.45 2.37 1.67
C ASN A 561 -21.93 0.92 1.64
N TYR A 562 -21.49 0.47 0.47
CA TYR A 562 -21.05 -0.91 0.24
C TYR A 562 -19.83 -1.31 1.07
N ALA A 563 -19.04 -0.36 1.59
CA ALA A 563 -17.83 -0.66 2.35
C ALA A 563 -18.11 -1.11 3.80
N LEU A 564 -19.31 -0.85 4.32
CA LEU A 564 -19.62 -1.02 5.75
C LEU A 564 -20.28 -2.36 6.09
N GLY A 565 -20.57 -3.19 5.09
CA GLY A 565 -21.35 -4.41 5.26
C GLY A 565 -22.84 -4.13 5.38
N TYR A 566 -23.62 -5.20 5.45
CA TYR A 566 -25.07 -5.16 5.62
C TYR A 566 -25.48 -5.92 6.88
N HIS A 567 -26.58 -5.48 7.49
CA HIS A 567 -27.24 -6.12 8.62
C HIS A 567 -28.75 -6.17 8.37
N PRO A 568 -29.47 -7.23 8.78
CA PRO A 568 -30.91 -7.37 8.47
C PRO A 568 -31.78 -6.18 8.90
N ASN A 569 -31.56 -5.67 10.12
CA ASN A 569 -32.28 -4.52 10.64
C ASN A 569 -32.17 -3.25 9.77
N MET A 570 -31.14 -3.11 8.92
CA MET A 570 -31.02 -1.94 8.04
C MET A 570 -32.24 -1.76 7.14
N PHE A 571 -32.95 -2.85 6.80
CA PHE A 571 -34.11 -2.80 5.92
C PHE A 571 -35.46 -2.65 6.65
N GLN A 572 -35.46 -2.34 7.94
CA GLN A 572 -36.69 -1.95 8.64
C GLN A 572 -37.06 -0.51 8.32
N GLU A 573 -38.35 -0.18 8.37
CA GLU A 573 -38.87 1.13 7.97
C GLU A 573 -38.19 2.29 8.73
N GLU A 574 -37.94 2.11 10.03
CA GLU A 574 -37.28 3.10 10.88
C GLU A 574 -35.85 3.47 10.44
N TYR A 575 -35.12 2.55 9.79
CA TYR A 575 -33.75 2.79 9.30
C TYR A 575 -33.75 3.16 7.81
N LEU A 576 -34.64 2.57 7.01
CA LEU A 576 -34.74 2.81 5.58
C LEU A 576 -35.10 4.24 5.24
N PHE A 577 -35.98 4.88 6.00
CA PHE A 577 -36.48 6.22 5.73
C PHE A 577 -35.96 7.27 6.69
N SER A 578 -35.07 6.88 7.60
CA SER A 578 -34.44 7.83 8.49
C SER A 578 -33.40 8.65 7.73
N PRO A 579 -33.41 9.99 7.89
CA PRO A 579 -32.40 10.87 7.31
C PRO A 579 -31.01 10.64 7.90
N VAL A 580 -30.93 9.97 9.06
CA VAL A 580 -29.70 9.69 9.80
C VAL A 580 -28.84 8.64 9.13
N PHE A 581 -29.49 7.60 8.58
CA PHE A 581 -28.77 6.41 8.10
C PHE A 581 -28.36 6.50 6.64
N THR A 582 -28.64 7.62 5.97
CA THR A 582 -28.29 7.82 4.57
C THR A 582 -27.93 9.25 4.21
N SER A 583 -26.71 9.42 3.70
CA SER A 583 -26.20 10.64 3.06
C SER A 583 -26.98 11.17 1.86
N LYS A 584 -27.86 10.35 1.25
CA LYS A 584 -28.59 10.70 0.03
C LYS A 584 -30.08 10.85 0.30
N GLU A 585 -30.63 11.97 -0.16
CA GLU A 585 -32.08 12.12 -0.31
C GLU A 585 -32.65 10.92 -1.07
N LEU A 586 -33.79 10.41 -0.58
CA LEU A 586 -34.50 9.34 -1.25
C LEU A 586 -34.95 9.82 -2.63
N ASN A 587 -34.39 9.23 -3.68
CA ASN A 587 -34.89 9.41 -5.03
C ASN A 587 -36.34 8.91 -5.12
N GLN A 588 -37.08 9.36 -6.14
CA GLN A 588 -38.50 9.04 -6.30
C GLN A 588 -38.77 7.52 -6.38
N GLN A 589 -37.84 6.76 -6.97
CA GLN A 589 -37.94 5.31 -7.06
C GLN A 589 -37.87 4.65 -5.68
N ASN A 590 -36.90 5.04 -4.86
CA ASN A 590 -36.76 4.56 -3.48
C ASN A 590 -37.96 4.96 -2.61
N LYS A 591 -38.54 6.16 -2.82
CA LYS A 591 -39.78 6.59 -2.13
C LYS A 591 -40.96 5.66 -2.47
N ALA A 592 -41.09 5.25 -3.73
CA ALA A 592 -42.16 4.37 -4.18
C ALA A 592 -42.09 2.95 -3.57
N LEU A 593 -40.89 2.52 -3.11
CA LEU A 593 -40.69 1.21 -2.48
C LEU A 593 -41.22 1.14 -1.04
N ARG A 594 -41.55 2.27 -0.40
CA ARG A 594 -42.10 2.28 0.95
C ARG A 594 -43.33 1.39 1.10
N LYS A 595 -44.17 1.29 0.07
CA LYS A 595 -45.37 0.44 0.06
C LYS A 595 -45.08 -1.07 0.13
N LYS A 596 -43.83 -1.49 -0.12
CA LYS A 596 -43.39 -2.89 -0.11
C LYS A 596 -42.70 -3.27 1.20
N VAL A 597 -42.22 -2.31 1.99
CA VAL A 597 -41.58 -2.56 3.28
C VAL A 597 -42.58 -3.21 4.23
N GLY A 598 -42.18 -4.32 4.85
CA GLY A 598 -43.01 -5.17 5.70
C GLY A 598 -44.05 -6.04 4.98
N ARG A 599 -44.17 -5.95 3.64
CA ARG A 599 -45.17 -6.71 2.85
C ARG A 599 -44.56 -7.67 1.85
N SER A 600 -43.43 -7.30 1.26
CA SER A 600 -42.74 -8.14 0.27
C SER A 600 -42.02 -9.31 0.92
N LYS A 601 -41.79 -10.40 0.19
CA LYS A 601 -40.96 -11.51 0.67
C LYS A 601 -39.49 -11.09 0.86
N TYR A 602 -38.99 -10.28 -0.07
CA TYR A 602 -37.65 -9.75 -0.05
C TYR A 602 -37.64 -8.22 0.05
N ILE A 603 -36.69 -7.72 0.82
CA ILE A 603 -36.33 -6.31 0.87
C ILE A 603 -34.81 -6.20 0.77
N GLY A 604 -34.26 -5.19 0.10
CA GLY A 604 -32.81 -5.13 -0.01
C GLY A 604 -32.27 -4.00 -0.87
N ASP A 605 -31.04 -4.15 -1.37
CA ASP A 605 -30.31 -3.09 -2.05
C ASP A 605 -29.67 -3.61 -3.34
N LYS A 606 -29.73 -2.79 -4.39
CA LYS A 606 -28.93 -2.97 -5.60
C LYS A 606 -27.62 -2.22 -5.37
N ARG A 607 -26.53 -2.97 -5.19
CA ARG A 607 -25.23 -2.42 -4.87
C ARG A 607 -24.10 -3.05 -5.69
N PRO A 608 -23.57 -2.33 -6.70
CA PRO A 608 -22.34 -2.77 -7.36
C PRO A 608 -21.20 -2.89 -6.35
N ARG A 609 -20.30 -3.87 -6.54
CA ARG A 609 -19.18 -4.17 -5.64
C ARG A 609 -19.58 -4.59 -4.22
N PHE A 610 -20.80 -5.08 -4.02
CA PHE A 610 -21.25 -5.60 -2.71
C PHE A 610 -20.25 -6.59 -2.08
N PHE A 611 -19.64 -7.47 -2.88
CA PHE A 611 -18.72 -8.48 -2.36
C PHE A 611 -17.46 -7.90 -1.68
N VAL A 612 -17.15 -6.62 -1.84
CA VAL A 612 -16.10 -5.95 -1.06
C VAL A 612 -16.39 -5.98 0.44
N SER A 613 -17.65 -5.93 0.85
CA SER A 613 -18.04 -6.06 2.27
C SER A 613 -18.66 -7.40 2.62
N TRP A 614 -18.48 -8.40 1.76
CA TRP A 614 -18.93 -9.77 2.05
C TRP A 614 -18.41 -10.29 3.40
N PRO A 615 -17.12 -10.13 3.77
CA PRO A 615 -16.61 -10.64 5.04
C PRO A 615 -17.32 -10.06 6.27
N ILE A 616 -17.75 -8.80 6.21
CA ILE A 616 -18.49 -8.14 7.29
C ILE A 616 -19.96 -8.56 7.24
N THR A 617 -20.55 -8.61 6.05
CA THR A 617 -21.97 -8.90 5.87
C THR A 617 -22.36 -10.28 6.37
N VAL A 618 -21.61 -11.33 5.99
CA VAL A 618 -21.95 -12.73 6.35
C VAL A 618 -21.91 -13.01 7.86
N GLN A 619 -21.33 -12.12 8.64
CA GLN A 619 -21.31 -12.25 10.10
C GLN A 619 -22.65 -11.87 10.74
N ASN A 620 -23.53 -11.19 10.00
CA ASN A 620 -24.81 -10.68 10.50
C ASN A 620 -26.03 -11.44 9.95
N TYR A 621 -25.80 -12.46 9.13
CA TYR A 621 -26.85 -13.19 8.44
C TYR A 621 -26.67 -14.68 8.65
N GLU A 622 -27.78 -15.40 8.80
CA GLU A 622 -27.80 -16.81 8.50
C GLU A 622 -27.95 -17.01 6.98
N PRO A 623 -27.47 -18.15 6.43
CA PRO A 623 -27.55 -18.41 5.00
C PRO A 623 -28.94 -18.23 4.38
N ASP A 624 -30.00 -18.55 5.13
CA ASP A 624 -31.39 -18.48 4.65
C ASP A 624 -32.03 -17.09 4.73
N ASP A 625 -31.39 -16.15 5.43
CA ASP A 625 -31.89 -14.79 5.61
C ASP A 625 -31.39 -13.83 4.53
N ILE A 626 -30.40 -14.26 3.73
CA ILE A 626 -29.83 -13.48 2.64
C ILE A 626 -29.85 -14.26 1.33
N ARG A 627 -30.18 -13.55 0.25
CA ARG A 627 -29.99 -14.00 -1.12
C ARG A 627 -29.23 -12.92 -1.88
N VAL A 628 -28.29 -13.33 -2.73
CA VAL A 628 -27.48 -12.47 -3.57
C VAL A 628 -27.65 -12.90 -5.01
N VAL A 629 -28.05 -11.98 -5.87
CA VAL A 629 -28.03 -12.17 -7.32
C VAL A 629 -26.87 -11.34 -7.87
N HIS A 630 -25.83 -12.02 -8.35
CA HIS A 630 -24.65 -11.38 -8.90
C HIS A 630 -24.67 -11.44 -10.42
N ILE A 631 -24.65 -10.28 -11.08
CA ILE A 631 -24.60 -10.19 -12.53
C ILE A 631 -23.16 -9.98 -13.03
N SER A 632 -22.69 -10.92 -13.84
CA SER A 632 -21.45 -10.83 -14.62
C SER A 632 -21.75 -10.26 -16.00
N ARG A 633 -20.76 -9.60 -16.62
CA ARG A 633 -20.88 -9.03 -17.96
C ARG A 633 -19.53 -9.07 -18.65
N ASN A 634 -19.54 -9.23 -19.97
CA ASN A 634 -18.36 -9.12 -20.82
C ASN A 634 -17.55 -7.84 -20.52
N ILE A 635 -16.25 -8.01 -20.28
CA ILE A 635 -15.35 -6.92 -19.87
C ILE A 635 -15.22 -5.82 -20.94
N TYR A 636 -15.25 -6.14 -22.23
CA TYR A 636 -15.16 -5.14 -23.30
C TYR A 636 -16.34 -4.17 -23.24
N ASP A 637 -17.51 -4.69 -22.88
CA ASP A 637 -18.74 -3.95 -22.73
C ASP A 637 -18.72 -3.02 -21.51
N VAL A 638 -18.16 -3.51 -20.41
CA VAL A 638 -17.96 -2.76 -19.16
C VAL A 638 -16.92 -1.66 -19.38
N ALA A 639 -15.76 -1.99 -19.95
CA ALA A 639 -14.69 -1.07 -20.28
C ALA A 639 -15.13 0.05 -21.22
N TYR A 640 -15.89 -0.29 -22.28
CA TYR A 640 -16.49 0.72 -23.15
C TYR A 640 -17.35 1.71 -22.35
N SER A 641 -18.18 1.21 -21.44
CA SER A 641 -18.99 2.10 -20.61
C SER A 641 -18.15 2.93 -19.63
N TYR A 642 -17.04 2.44 -19.11
CA TYR A 642 -16.13 3.21 -18.26
C TYR A 642 -15.47 4.33 -19.08
N GLU A 643 -14.93 4.01 -20.25
CA GLU A 643 -14.22 4.97 -21.09
C GLU A 643 -15.14 6.08 -21.58
N GLN A 644 -16.38 5.76 -21.96
CA GLN A 644 -17.35 6.80 -22.34
C GLN A 644 -17.68 7.74 -21.17
N ARG A 645 -17.82 7.23 -19.94
CA ARG A 645 -18.07 8.08 -18.76
C ARG A 645 -16.85 8.87 -18.34
N ALA A 646 -15.66 8.30 -18.46
CA ALA A 646 -14.40 9.00 -18.24
C ALA A 646 -14.25 10.17 -19.22
N LYS A 647 -14.56 9.93 -20.50
CA LYS A 647 -14.63 10.99 -21.52
C LYS A 647 -15.65 12.06 -21.15
N TRP A 648 -16.88 11.69 -20.82
CA TRP A 648 -17.91 12.66 -20.40
C TRP A 648 -17.50 13.45 -19.15
N ALA A 649 -16.80 12.84 -18.20
CA ALA A 649 -16.27 13.54 -17.04
C ALA A 649 -15.19 14.55 -17.42
N ARG A 650 -14.26 14.19 -18.32
CA ARG A 650 -13.25 15.12 -18.88
C ARG A 650 -13.92 16.28 -19.62
N ASP A 651 -15.04 16.01 -20.29
CA ASP A 651 -15.84 17.01 -21.01
C ASP A 651 -16.82 17.77 -20.09
N GLY A 652 -16.85 17.49 -18.78
CA GLY A 652 -17.75 18.14 -17.80
C GLY A 652 -19.23 17.72 -17.86
N LEU A 653 -19.56 16.70 -18.65
CA LEU A 653 -20.92 16.16 -18.85
C LEU A 653 -21.33 15.15 -17.75
N ASP A 654 -20.37 14.52 -17.08
CA ASP A 654 -20.62 13.58 -15.97
C ASP A 654 -19.85 13.97 -14.71
N LYS A 655 -20.47 14.81 -13.87
CA LYS A 655 -19.87 15.30 -12.61
C LYS A 655 -19.68 14.22 -11.55
N GLY A 656 -20.34 13.07 -11.69
CA GLY A 656 -20.28 11.96 -10.73
C GLY A 656 -19.23 10.92 -11.09
N TRP A 657 -18.48 11.12 -12.17
CA TRP A 657 -17.44 10.20 -12.64
C TRP A 657 -16.08 10.91 -12.69
N LEU A 658 -15.00 10.16 -12.54
CA LEU A 658 -13.65 10.71 -12.61
C LEU A 658 -13.09 10.58 -14.02
N GLY A 659 -12.45 11.63 -14.53
CA GLY A 659 -11.92 11.67 -15.89
C GLY A 659 -10.80 10.65 -16.17
N ASN A 660 -10.14 10.14 -15.14
CA ASN A 660 -9.11 9.10 -15.23
C ASN A 660 -9.66 7.67 -14.99
N ARG A 661 -10.96 7.51 -14.71
CA ARG A 661 -11.59 6.21 -14.42
C ARG A 661 -12.12 5.54 -15.70
N GLY A 662 -11.20 5.27 -16.63
CA GLY A 662 -11.43 4.67 -17.95
C GLY A 662 -11.26 3.14 -17.98
N THR A 663 -10.81 2.60 -19.11
CA THR A 663 -10.67 1.15 -19.37
C THR A 663 -9.81 0.40 -18.34
N LEU A 664 -8.64 0.94 -17.96
CA LEU A 664 -7.77 0.29 -16.98
C LEU A 664 -8.47 0.12 -15.62
N ALA A 665 -9.19 1.16 -15.16
CA ALA A 665 -9.98 1.10 -13.94
C ALA A 665 -11.11 0.07 -14.02
N ALA A 666 -11.72 -0.10 -15.21
CA ALA A 666 -12.72 -1.15 -15.42
C ALA A 666 -12.14 -2.54 -15.18
N CYS A 667 -10.95 -2.82 -15.72
CA CYS A 667 -10.26 -4.11 -15.57
C CYS A 667 -9.90 -4.36 -14.10
N GLN A 668 -9.27 -3.39 -13.44
CA GLN A 668 -8.87 -3.50 -12.03
C GLN A 668 -10.06 -3.71 -11.10
N GLU A 669 -11.12 -2.91 -11.24
CA GLU A 669 -12.31 -3.05 -10.40
C GLU A 669 -13.03 -4.38 -10.65
N ALA A 670 -13.10 -4.83 -11.91
CA ALA A 670 -13.71 -6.10 -12.26
C ALA A 670 -12.90 -7.29 -11.72
N ASN A 671 -11.57 -7.26 -11.77
CA ASN A 671 -10.72 -8.30 -11.17
C ASN A 671 -10.95 -8.40 -9.65
N VAL A 672 -10.97 -7.26 -8.95
CA VAL A 672 -11.21 -7.24 -7.50
C VAL A 672 -12.57 -7.83 -7.15
N ALA A 673 -13.61 -7.41 -7.86
CA ALA A 673 -14.96 -7.91 -7.61
C ALA A 673 -15.13 -9.38 -8.01
N ASN A 674 -14.46 -9.83 -9.08
CA ASN A 674 -14.44 -11.23 -9.47
C ASN A 674 -13.79 -12.09 -8.36
N MET A 675 -12.62 -11.68 -7.88
CA MET A 675 -11.89 -12.35 -6.81
C MET A 675 -12.77 -12.50 -5.56
N ARG A 676 -13.40 -11.41 -5.11
CA ARG A 676 -14.29 -11.43 -3.94
C ARG A 676 -15.53 -12.30 -4.14
N THR A 677 -16.05 -12.34 -5.36
CA THR A 677 -17.20 -13.21 -5.70
C THR A 677 -16.80 -14.69 -5.62
N LEU A 678 -15.62 -15.06 -6.14
CA LEU A 678 -15.12 -16.43 -6.04
C LEU A 678 -14.80 -16.83 -4.60
N GLU A 679 -14.24 -15.93 -3.79
CA GLU A 679 -14.06 -16.16 -2.34
C GLU A 679 -15.41 -16.45 -1.66
N ALA A 680 -16.44 -15.67 -1.98
CA ALA A 680 -17.78 -15.87 -1.44
C ALA A 680 -18.40 -17.21 -1.87
N LEU A 681 -18.22 -17.61 -3.14
CA LEU A 681 -18.70 -18.89 -3.66
C LEU A 681 -17.98 -20.11 -3.08
N LYS A 682 -16.78 -19.91 -2.51
CA LYS A 682 -16.01 -20.95 -1.81
C LYS A 682 -16.49 -21.17 -0.37
N ASP A 683 -17.24 -20.24 0.24
CA ASP A 683 -17.82 -20.47 1.57
C ASP A 683 -19.02 -21.43 1.45
N PRO A 684 -18.90 -22.68 1.93
CA PRO A 684 -19.96 -23.67 1.78
C PRO A 684 -21.25 -23.29 2.50
N ARG A 685 -21.19 -22.40 3.50
CA ARG A 685 -22.38 -21.96 4.24
C ARG A 685 -23.30 -21.08 3.40
N PHE A 686 -22.72 -20.23 2.54
CA PHE A 686 -23.46 -19.21 1.80
C PHE A 686 -23.48 -19.43 0.29
N LYS A 687 -22.79 -20.44 -0.22
CA LYS A 687 -22.74 -20.74 -1.66
C LYS A 687 -24.13 -20.80 -2.30
N ASP A 688 -25.09 -21.43 -1.63
CA ASP A 688 -26.47 -21.55 -2.13
C ASP A 688 -27.29 -20.27 -1.99
N SER A 689 -26.84 -19.33 -1.17
CA SER A 689 -27.38 -17.97 -1.06
C SER A 689 -26.94 -17.07 -2.22
N ILE A 690 -26.04 -17.52 -3.09
CA ILE A 690 -25.51 -16.76 -4.22
C ILE A 690 -25.99 -17.36 -5.55
N TYR A 691 -26.51 -16.50 -6.42
CA TYR A 691 -26.97 -16.86 -7.76
C TYR A 691 -26.29 -15.96 -8.79
N VAL A 692 -25.41 -16.55 -9.59
CA VAL A 692 -24.68 -15.83 -10.65
C VAL A 692 -25.48 -15.91 -11.95
N VAL A 693 -25.67 -14.77 -12.60
CA VAL A 693 -26.27 -14.64 -13.93
C VAL A 693 -25.32 -13.89 -14.86
N GLU A 694 -25.36 -14.21 -16.14
CA GLU A 694 -24.65 -13.45 -17.18
C GLU A 694 -25.59 -12.42 -17.81
N TYR A 695 -25.10 -11.19 -17.97
CA TYR A 695 -25.84 -10.11 -18.62
C TYR A 695 -26.26 -10.52 -20.04
N GLU A 696 -25.37 -11.20 -20.76
CA GLU A 696 -25.54 -11.63 -22.14
C GLU A 696 -26.58 -12.76 -22.29
N THR A 697 -26.94 -13.47 -21.21
CA THR A 697 -27.92 -14.57 -21.26
C THR A 697 -29.24 -14.19 -20.60
N ILE A 698 -29.21 -13.48 -19.47
CA ILE A 698 -30.40 -13.26 -18.63
C ILE A 698 -31.52 -12.51 -19.36
N TYR A 699 -31.20 -11.56 -20.25
CA TYR A 699 -32.22 -10.79 -21.00
C TYR A 699 -32.68 -11.44 -22.32
N LYS A 700 -32.14 -12.61 -22.70
CA LYS A 700 -32.48 -13.25 -23.98
C LYS A 700 -33.80 -14.01 -23.99
N SER A 701 -34.25 -14.51 -22.83
CA SER A 701 -35.46 -15.33 -22.74
C SER A 701 -36.19 -15.08 -21.43
N ILE A 702 -37.52 -15.18 -21.48
CA ILE A 702 -38.37 -15.13 -20.30
C ILE A 702 -38.13 -16.31 -19.35
N ASP A 703 -37.71 -17.46 -19.89
CA ASP A 703 -37.42 -18.66 -19.10
C ASP A 703 -36.23 -18.45 -18.15
N ASN A 704 -35.28 -17.60 -18.53
CA ASN A 704 -34.15 -17.25 -17.67
C ASN A 704 -34.64 -16.46 -16.44
N PHE A 705 -35.64 -15.60 -16.60
CA PHE A 705 -36.29 -14.96 -15.46
C PHE A 705 -37.11 -15.95 -14.64
N LYS A 706 -37.87 -16.86 -15.26
CA LYS A 706 -38.60 -17.91 -14.53
C LYS A 706 -37.67 -18.69 -13.60
N LYS A 707 -36.47 -19.07 -14.06
CA LYS A 707 -35.44 -19.73 -13.24
C LYS A 707 -34.96 -18.84 -12.09
N LEU A 708 -34.68 -17.56 -12.36
CA LEU A 708 -34.24 -16.62 -11.33
C LEU A 708 -35.33 -16.39 -10.25
N PHE A 709 -36.59 -16.22 -10.66
CA PHE A 709 -37.71 -16.05 -9.72
C PHE A 709 -37.98 -17.35 -8.94
N ALA A 710 -37.81 -18.52 -9.55
CA ALA A 710 -37.89 -19.80 -8.86
C ALA A 710 -36.77 -19.97 -7.80
N TYR A 711 -35.54 -19.54 -8.10
CA TYR A 711 -34.46 -19.51 -7.10
C TYR A 711 -34.78 -18.60 -5.91
N LEU A 712 -35.44 -17.47 -6.18
CA LEU A 712 -35.93 -16.56 -5.14
C LEU A 712 -37.24 -17.03 -4.50
N ASP A 713 -37.79 -18.18 -4.89
CA ASP A 713 -39.08 -18.68 -4.38
C ASP A 713 -40.19 -17.61 -4.49
N VAL A 714 -40.24 -16.89 -5.61
CA VAL A 714 -41.26 -15.87 -5.90
C VAL A 714 -42.19 -16.38 -6.97
N ASP A 715 -43.49 -16.27 -6.72
CA ASP A 715 -44.52 -16.84 -7.60
C ASP A 715 -44.53 -16.17 -8.97
N TRP A 716 -44.39 -17.01 -10.00
CA TRP A 716 -44.49 -16.58 -11.39
C TRP A 716 -45.95 -16.51 -11.84
N THR A 717 -46.55 -15.32 -11.77
CA THR A 717 -47.95 -15.09 -12.19
C THR A 717 -48.03 -14.55 -13.61
N ALA A 718 -49.19 -14.72 -14.27
CA ALA A 718 -49.44 -14.13 -15.59
C ALA A 718 -49.29 -12.59 -15.62
N ALA A 719 -49.61 -11.92 -14.50
CA ALA A 719 -49.42 -10.48 -14.37
C ALA A 719 -47.93 -10.09 -14.31
N LEU A 720 -47.10 -10.87 -13.62
CA LEU A 720 -45.65 -10.68 -13.61
C LEU A 720 -45.03 -10.98 -14.99
N GLU A 721 -45.46 -12.07 -15.63
CA GLU A 721 -45.04 -12.46 -16.98
C GLU A 721 -45.23 -11.30 -17.98
N SER A 722 -46.44 -10.73 -18.03
CA SER A 722 -46.73 -9.59 -18.91
C SER A 722 -45.86 -8.36 -18.62
N LYS A 723 -45.59 -8.04 -17.35
CA LYS A 723 -44.68 -6.93 -16.97
C LYS A 723 -43.25 -7.20 -17.46
N VAL A 724 -42.76 -8.43 -17.32
CA VAL A 724 -41.42 -8.84 -17.75
C VAL A 724 -41.29 -8.83 -19.28
N GLU A 725 -42.31 -9.29 -20.01
CA GLU A 725 -42.33 -9.21 -21.48
C GLU A 725 -42.20 -7.77 -21.96
N THR A 726 -42.98 -6.86 -21.38
CA THR A 726 -42.90 -5.42 -21.69
C THR A 726 -41.51 -4.85 -21.35
N PHE A 727 -40.89 -5.28 -20.25
CA PHE A 727 -39.53 -4.88 -19.90
C PHE A 727 -38.51 -5.39 -20.93
N LEU A 728 -38.63 -6.64 -21.37
CA LEU A 728 -37.76 -7.25 -22.36
C LEU A 728 -37.87 -6.57 -23.73
N GLU A 729 -39.09 -6.26 -24.17
CA GLU A 729 -39.32 -5.51 -25.41
C GLU A 729 -38.64 -4.13 -25.39
N LYS A 730 -38.75 -3.40 -24.27
CA LYS A 730 -38.03 -2.13 -24.09
C LYS A 730 -36.52 -2.33 -24.11
N SER A 731 -36.02 -3.41 -23.50
CA SER A 731 -34.59 -3.69 -23.38
C SER A 731 -33.92 -4.03 -24.73
N LYS A 732 -34.65 -4.71 -25.64
CA LYS A 732 -34.18 -5.00 -27.02
C LYS A 732 -33.78 -3.73 -27.79
N SER A 733 -34.39 -2.59 -27.49
CA SER A 733 -34.01 -1.31 -28.12
C SER A 733 -32.64 -0.79 -27.67
N LEU A 734 -32.21 -1.14 -26.46
CA LEU A 734 -30.94 -0.70 -25.87
C LEU A 734 -29.74 -1.54 -26.34
N GLU A 735 -29.96 -2.78 -26.77
CA GLU A 735 -28.91 -3.68 -27.27
C GLU A 735 -28.36 -3.28 -28.65
N LYS A 736 -29.11 -2.52 -29.44
CA LYS A 736 -28.73 -2.17 -30.82
C LYS A 736 -27.54 -1.22 -30.95
N LYS A 737 -27.03 -0.67 -29.84
CA LYS A 737 -25.87 0.26 -29.91
C LYS A 737 -24.59 -0.56 -30.04
N GLN A 738 -24.00 -0.50 -31.24
CA GLN A 738 -22.66 -1.06 -31.45
C GLN A 738 -21.66 -0.32 -30.55
N ARG A 739 -20.91 -1.08 -29.76
CA ARG A 739 -19.91 -0.55 -28.84
C ARG A 739 -18.55 -0.93 -29.36
N ILE A 740 -17.82 0.06 -29.85
CA ILE A 740 -16.51 -0.12 -30.45
C ILE A 740 -15.49 0.48 -29.50
N LEU A 741 -14.66 -0.37 -28.90
CA LEU A 741 -13.45 0.04 -28.22
C LEU A 741 -12.33 0.27 -29.23
N SER A 742 -11.47 1.26 -28.97
CA SER A 742 -10.21 1.43 -29.69
C SER A 742 -9.28 0.24 -29.46
N ASP A 743 -8.36 0.00 -30.39
CA ASP A 743 -7.38 -1.09 -30.28
C ASP A 743 -6.50 -0.95 -29.04
N GLU A 744 -6.13 0.29 -28.67
CA GLU A 744 -5.41 0.58 -27.42
C GLU A 744 -6.19 0.10 -26.19
N ASN A 745 -7.49 0.38 -26.12
CA ASN A 745 -8.31 -0.08 -25.00
C ASN A 745 -8.49 -1.60 -24.99
N ARG A 746 -8.52 -2.25 -26.16
CA ARG A 746 -8.55 -3.72 -26.24
C ARG A 746 -7.25 -4.32 -25.69
N LYS A 747 -6.11 -3.75 -26.06
CA LYS A 747 -4.80 -4.15 -25.55
C LYS A 747 -4.71 -4.01 -24.02
N ILE A 748 -5.21 -2.90 -23.46
CA ILE A 748 -5.29 -2.72 -21.99
C ILE A 748 -6.10 -3.84 -21.34
N ILE A 749 -7.22 -4.24 -21.93
CA ILE A 749 -8.04 -5.34 -21.39
C ILE A 749 -7.26 -6.66 -21.44
N GLU A 750 -6.61 -6.96 -22.56
CA GLU A 750 -5.82 -8.18 -22.75
C GLU A 750 -4.65 -8.27 -21.76
N GLU A 751 -4.01 -7.15 -21.45
CA GLU A 751 -2.86 -7.09 -20.53
C GLU A 751 -3.26 -7.11 -19.04
N HIS A 752 -4.42 -6.54 -18.70
CA HIS A 752 -4.76 -6.26 -17.30
C HIS A 752 -6.00 -6.99 -16.75
N TYR A 753 -6.84 -7.58 -17.61
CA TYR A 753 -8.02 -8.30 -17.15
C TYR A 753 -7.74 -9.79 -16.91
N ASP A 754 -8.21 -10.31 -15.77
CA ASP A 754 -8.07 -11.73 -15.44
C ASP A 754 -9.24 -12.53 -16.04
N PHE A 755 -9.04 -12.99 -17.28
CA PHE A 755 -10.02 -13.77 -18.01
C PHE A 755 -10.30 -15.13 -17.36
N ASP A 756 -9.30 -15.77 -16.76
CA ASP A 756 -9.46 -17.07 -16.12
C ASP A 756 -10.40 -16.96 -14.92
N MET A 757 -10.19 -15.94 -14.09
CA MET A 757 -11.04 -15.64 -12.95
C MET A 757 -12.48 -15.31 -13.38
N HIS A 758 -12.64 -14.54 -14.45
CA HIS A 758 -13.98 -14.28 -15.01
C HIS A 758 -14.66 -15.57 -15.49
N ASN A 759 -13.92 -16.43 -16.20
CA ASN A 759 -14.43 -17.70 -16.70
C ASN A 759 -14.84 -18.64 -15.56
N GLU A 760 -14.17 -18.62 -14.41
CA GLU A 760 -14.61 -19.38 -13.22
C GLU A 760 -15.96 -18.89 -12.67
N ILE A 761 -16.19 -17.57 -12.67
CA ILE A 761 -17.48 -16.99 -12.26
C ILE A 761 -18.57 -17.37 -13.24
N VAL A 762 -18.30 -17.28 -14.55
CA VAL A 762 -19.22 -17.67 -15.61
C VAL A 762 -19.55 -19.16 -15.53
N LYS A 763 -18.57 -20.03 -15.26
CA LYS A 763 -18.82 -21.46 -15.01
C LYS A 763 -19.70 -21.71 -13.78
N SER A 764 -19.70 -20.78 -12.82
CA SER A 764 -20.57 -20.81 -11.65
C SER A 764 -21.96 -20.21 -11.92
N ALA A 765 -22.19 -19.65 -13.11
CA ALA A 765 -23.50 -19.14 -13.52
C ALA A 765 -24.49 -20.29 -13.63
N LYS A 766 -25.71 -20.03 -13.16
CA LYS A 766 -26.80 -21.02 -13.13
C LYS A 766 -27.73 -20.88 -14.36
N ILE A 767 -27.44 -19.95 -15.29
CA ILE A 767 -28.26 -19.60 -16.46
C ILE A 767 -27.41 -19.29 -17.69
#